data_AF-A0A537HII2-F1
#
_entry.id   AF-A0A537HII2-F1
#
_cell.length_a   1.000
_cell.length_b   1.000
_cell.length_c   1.000
_cell.angle_alpha   90.00
_cell.angle_beta   90.00
_cell.angle_gamma   90.00
#
_symmetry.space_group_name_H-M   'P 1'
#
loop_
_entity.id
_entity.type
_entity.pdbx_description
1 polymer ?
#
loop_
_entity_poly.entity_id
_entity_poly.type
_entity_poly.pdbx_seq_one_letter_code
_entity_poly.pdbx_strand_id
1 'polypeptide(L)'
;MDDAAGCRGWVLMRPYVILLMLVLASALTLVVQVQGIAPYSLSINPSSTSLGNSVTIAVTVTNGVRNTFYGVTIGVQKPNGTGSAISNQVLSTDNRGSGSISVQYSSTSTSWTVLNGTVATNVGGVYNVAVNQTSPTNIANVATGQFTVTAMMSVVVTQPTSGTIVQRGQALTITATVTNSLGAVTGALVTANTPSNGQLTIPEVSSSNGVYSISYQVLMNDPLDSWTIVIHARDTSGNSGTSLPVSVTITKSDLFVDAMITYNSKGVPTTSFSTGDTIYPYFRIKYSGSTGAFLTTGQYVVSVENPSGATMANLTAVYDANRLGFYTPTGYSVSTFDPGGAWTVGINANTLNDGFGNTGPSIATSVRVDIVTSPLSYLPFVVGGVVSLLGGILVLKRYDRSLAGFEHLEQMMGGPIPRGSSLLLLGDPGSGKTVLSYELLHEELDAGRPCALLSYDAFPEDVQARMGEFGWDIISPLRKGRLKIIDCYSGLAGQGEGALRDPSDLTELNIQVTSFITKAKNAPVTLILDSLTPIFNGVEAKQAVNFLQTVGAKVKMTGGLFILTASKGAIPEDSIAKIKNIADGVIELTLVRSGRKGVRNLSVLKMERRRIASDTVSFEIARGRGLVFRVSRFGILRGKLLSLKLKPGQPSEKHAPSAVTPAKAEGKHVDEKGKEGKASEVSSKGAGTRQR
;
A
#
# COMPACT_ATOMS: atom_id res chain seq x y z
N MET A 1 108.60 -14.96 83.21
CA MET A 1 107.44 -15.01 82.28
C MET A 1 107.87 -14.34 80.98
N ASP A 2 109.09 -14.62 80.51
CA ASP A 2 109.59 -15.79 79.76
C ASP A 2 109.48 -15.46 78.26
N ASP A 3 110.52 -15.21 77.46
CA ASP A 3 111.94 -14.86 77.58
C ASP A 3 112.30 -14.46 76.12
N ALA A 4 112.77 -13.26 75.82
CA ALA A 4 114.17 -12.81 75.79
C ALA A 4 115.08 -13.45 74.71
N ALA A 5 115.91 -12.57 74.11
CA ALA A 5 117.08 -12.80 73.25
C ALA A 5 116.83 -12.99 71.73
N GLY A 6 117.61 -12.39 70.82
CA GLY A 6 118.86 -11.66 70.95
C GLY A 6 119.48 -11.48 69.56
N CYS A 7 120.05 -10.31 69.33
CA CYS A 7 120.77 -9.93 68.12
C CYS A 7 122.22 -10.47 68.14
N ARG A 8 122.80 -10.71 66.95
CA ARG A 8 124.24 -10.72 66.59
C ARG A 8 125.13 -11.93 66.96
N GLY A 9 125.91 -12.37 65.97
CA GLY A 9 127.17 -13.13 66.13
C GLY A 9 127.42 -14.21 65.05
N TRP A 10 127.57 -13.86 63.77
CA TRP A 10 128.84 -13.99 63.01
C TRP A 10 129.77 -15.13 63.45
N VAL A 11 129.79 -16.27 62.72
CA VAL A 11 131.02 -17.01 62.41
C VAL A 11 130.93 -17.60 60.99
N LEU A 12 131.98 -17.31 60.23
CA LEU A 12 132.28 -17.59 58.83
C LEU A 12 131.92 -19.00 58.29
N MET A 13 131.36 -19.07 57.08
CA MET A 13 131.71 -20.11 56.11
C MET A 13 131.61 -19.67 54.63
N ARG A 14 132.81 -19.47 54.05
CA ARG A 14 133.31 -19.79 52.70
C ARG A 14 132.75 -19.06 51.44
N PRO A 15 133.63 -18.44 50.62
CA PRO A 15 133.28 -17.57 49.47
C PRO A 15 132.76 -18.29 48.22
N TYR A 16 132.51 -19.60 48.28
CA TYR A 16 132.08 -20.39 47.11
C TYR A 16 130.55 -20.37 46.86
N VAL A 17 129.73 -20.02 47.85
CA VAL A 17 128.26 -20.01 47.72
C VAL A 17 127.75 -18.73 47.05
N ILE A 18 128.46 -17.61 47.22
CA ILE A 18 128.09 -16.33 46.58
C ILE A 18 128.45 -16.35 45.08
N LEU A 19 129.54 -17.02 44.70
CA LEU A 19 129.89 -17.19 43.28
C LEU A 19 128.91 -18.13 42.56
N LEU A 20 128.39 -19.16 43.23
CA LEU A 20 127.39 -20.08 42.66
C LEU A 20 126.02 -19.40 42.48
N MET A 21 125.63 -18.51 43.40
CA MET A 21 124.39 -17.70 43.28
C MET A 21 124.49 -16.59 42.23
N LEU A 22 125.69 -16.03 42.00
CA LEU A 22 125.92 -15.07 40.91
C LEU A 22 126.00 -15.74 39.53
N VAL A 23 126.51 -16.98 39.46
CA VAL A 23 126.55 -17.76 38.21
C VAL A 23 125.18 -18.36 37.86
N LEU A 24 124.31 -18.66 38.84
CA LEU A 24 122.89 -18.99 38.58
C LEU A 24 122.03 -17.77 38.21
N ALA A 25 122.45 -16.54 38.56
CA ALA A 25 121.76 -15.32 38.15
C ALA A 25 122.17 -14.82 36.74
N SER A 26 123.27 -15.31 36.18
CA SER A 26 123.75 -14.99 34.82
C SER A 26 123.36 -16.02 33.75
N ALA A 27 122.57 -17.03 34.11
CA ALA A 27 121.98 -17.99 33.18
C ALA A 27 120.46 -17.76 33.02
N LEU A 28 120.03 -16.50 32.87
CA LEU A 28 118.88 -16.25 32.01
C LEU A 28 119.37 -16.51 30.58
N THR A 29 119.15 -17.74 30.14
CA THR A 29 119.09 -18.04 28.72
C THR A 29 118.24 -16.96 28.06
N LEU A 30 118.79 -16.38 27.00
CA LEU A 30 118.02 -15.66 26.00
C LEU A 30 116.87 -16.59 25.58
N VAL A 31 115.72 -16.44 26.21
CA VAL A 31 114.46 -16.75 25.55
C VAL A 31 114.41 -15.73 24.44
N VAL A 32 114.93 -16.11 23.27
CA VAL A 32 114.43 -15.55 22.02
C VAL A 32 112.94 -15.84 22.10
N GLN A 33 112.18 -14.84 22.53
CA GLN A 33 110.74 -14.85 22.37
C GLN A 33 110.57 -15.05 20.87
N VAL A 34 110.20 -16.27 20.46
CA VAL A 34 109.59 -16.48 19.15
C VAL A 34 108.32 -15.68 19.26
N GLN A 35 108.40 -14.40 18.87
CA GLN A 35 107.25 -13.51 18.88
C GLN A 35 106.29 -14.12 17.87
N GLY A 36 105.24 -14.74 18.39
CA GLY A 36 104.06 -15.03 17.59
C GLY A 36 103.61 -13.75 16.90
N ILE A 37 103.07 -13.89 15.70
CA ILE A 37 102.51 -12.77 14.94
C ILE A 37 101.58 -12.00 15.89
N ALA A 38 101.82 -10.70 16.07
CA ALA A 38 101.00 -9.88 16.96
C ALA A 38 99.53 -10.00 16.53
N PRO A 39 98.59 -10.34 17.42
CA PRO A 39 97.19 -10.50 17.02
C PRO A 39 96.61 -9.18 16.52
N TYR A 40 96.15 -9.20 15.27
CA TYR A 40 95.40 -8.12 14.65
C TYR A 40 93.91 -8.36 14.82
N SER A 41 93.17 -7.29 15.08
CA SER A 41 91.72 -7.27 14.92
C SER A 41 91.32 -6.18 13.93
N LEU A 42 90.31 -6.51 13.13
CA LEU A 42 89.72 -5.62 12.13
C LEU A 42 88.29 -5.31 12.55
N SER A 43 87.97 -4.02 12.65
CA SER A 43 86.61 -3.54 12.85
C SER A 43 86.20 -2.72 11.64
N ILE A 44 85.04 -3.05 11.07
CA ILE A 44 84.47 -2.34 9.93
C ILE A 44 83.11 -1.81 10.36
N ASN A 45 82.92 -0.49 10.31
CA ASN A 45 81.69 0.15 10.76
C ASN A 45 81.23 1.25 9.76
N PRO A 46 80.02 1.13 9.20
CA PRO A 46 79.09 0.00 9.34
C PRO A 46 79.51 -1.22 8.48
N SER A 47 79.08 -2.42 8.87
CA SER A 47 79.31 -3.66 8.09
C SER A 47 78.40 -3.77 6.85
N SER A 48 77.38 -2.94 6.75
CA SER A 48 76.54 -2.74 5.56
C SER A 48 76.20 -1.25 5.39
N THR A 49 76.22 -0.75 4.14
CA THR A 49 76.00 0.67 3.84
C THR A 49 75.35 0.86 2.47
N SER A 50 74.79 2.04 2.20
CA SER A 50 74.23 2.38 0.88
C SER A 50 75.29 2.93 -0.08
N LEU A 51 74.98 2.92 -1.38
CA LEU A 51 75.82 3.53 -2.42
C LEU A 51 76.22 4.97 -2.06
N GLY A 52 77.52 5.26 -2.14
CA GLY A 52 78.09 6.59 -1.90
C GLY A 52 78.43 6.91 -0.44
N ASN A 53 77.97 6.10 0.52
CA ASN A 53 78.30 6.30 1.93
C ASN A 53 79.70 5.78 2.27
N SER A 54 80.35 6.47 3.22
CA SER A 54 81.69 6.11 3.72
C SER A 54 81.63 4.93 4.68
N VAL A 55 82.73 4.17 4.74
CA VAL A 55 82.93 3.08 5.70
C VAL A 55 84.21 3.31 6.49
N THR A 56 84.12 3.17 7.82
CA THR A 56 85.30 3.25 8.69
C THR A 56 85.94 1.87 8.81
N ILE A 57 87.22 1.77 8.48
CA ILE A 57 88.02 0.55 8.64
C ILE A 57 89.05 0.82 9.72
N ALA A 58 88.93 0.12 10.85
CA ALA A 58 89.83 0.23 11.99
C ALA A 58 90.66 -1.05 12.16
N VAL A 59 91.97 -0.89 12.23
CA VAL A 59 92.91 -1.98 12.45
C VAL A 59 93.54 -1.78 13.82
N THR A 60 93.45 -2.81 14.67
CA THR A 60 94.03 -2.79 16.01
C THR A 60 95.04 -3.91 16.14
N VAL A 61 96.23 -3.59 16.64
CA VAL A 61 97.24 -4.55 17.06
C VAL A 61 97.15 -4.69 18.57
N THR A 62 97.12 -5.92 19.07
CA THR A 62 97.19 -6.22 20.50
C THR A 62 98.37 -7.14 20.76
N ASN A 63 98.95 -7.09 21.96
CA ASN A 63 100.13 -7.89 22.33
C ASN A 63 101.31 -7.76 21.34
N GLY A 64 101.43 -6.63 20.64
CA GLY A 64 102.56 -6.31 19.79
C GLY A 64 103.79 -5.89 20.59
N VAL A 65 104.90 -5.64 19.89
CA VAL A 65 106.09 -5.04 20.50
C VAL A 65 105.71 -3.68 21.06
N ARG A 66 106.05 -3.41 22.33
CA ARG A 66 105.70 -2.17 23.04
C ARG A 66 106.38 -0.96 22.40
N ASN A 67 105.69 0.18 22.37
CA ASN A 67 106.24 1.46 21.86
C ASN A 67 106.86 1.35 20.45
N THR A 68 106.28 0.51 19.59
CA THR A 68 106.84 0.18 18.26
C THR A 68 105.87 0.62 17.16
N PHE A 69 106.43 1.09 16.04
CA PHE A 69 105.67 1.42 14.85
C PHE A 69 105.38 0.16 14.02
N TYR A 70 104.11 -0.06 13.76
CA TYR A 70 103.62 -1.09 12.85
C TYR A 70 103.17 -0.43 11.55
N GLY A 71 103.79 -0.84 10.46
CA GLY A 71 103.35 -0.49 9.11
C GLY A 71 102.30 -1.48 8.66
N VAL A 72 101.15 -1.01 8.18
CA VAL A 72 100.09 -1.85 7.62
C VAL A 72 99.60 -1.29 6.29
N THR A 73 99.29 -2.18 5.36
CA THR A 73 98.57 -1.86 4.13
C THR A 73 97.17 -2.43 4.21
N ILE A 74 96.17 -1.55 4.19
CA ILE A 74 94.76 -1.92 4.15
C ILE A 74 94.32 -1.93 2.69
N GLY A 75 93.96 -3.09 2.16
CA GLY A 75 93.41 -3.25 0.81
C GLY A 75 91.91 -3.45 0.82
N VAL A 76 91.21 -2.80 -0.11
CA VAL A 76 89.78 -3.01 -0.37
C VAL A 76 89.61 -3.43 -1.82
N GLN A 77 88.97 -4.58 -2.02
CA GLN A 77 88.61 -5.10 -3.34
C GLN A 77 87.09 -5.01 -3.54
N LYS A 78 86.68 -4.40 -4.64
CA LYS A 78 85.27 -4.28 -5.02
C LYS A 78 84.72 -5.60 -5.54
N PRO A 79 83.38 -5.78 -5.50
CA PRO A 79 82.70 -6.94 -6.07
C PRO A 79 83.08 -7.16 -7.55
N ASN A 80 83.15 -8.43 -7.96
CA ASN A 80 83.41 -8.85 -9.34
C ASN A 80 84.68 -8.27 -9.98
N GLY A 81 85.66 -7.84 -9.17
CA GLY A 81 86.91 -7.25 -9.67
C GLY A 81 86.76 -5.86 -10.30
N THR A 82 85.63 -5.18 -10.07
CA THR A 82 85.32 -3.85 -10.65
C THR A 82 86.22 -2.70 -10.15
N GLY A 83 87.09 -2.96 -9.18
CA GLY A 83 88.09 -2.02 -8.71
C GLY A 83 88.79 -2.50 -7.44
N SER A 84 89.90 -1.86 -7.09
CA SER A 84 90.61 -2.07 -5.83
C SER A 84 91.42 -0.83 -5.47
N ALA A 85 91.62 -0.63 -4.17
CA ALA A 85 92.44 0.45 -3.63
C ALA A 85 93.15 0.00 -2.37
N ILE A 86 94.28 0.62 -2.07
CA ILE A 86 95.08 0.37 -0.87
C ILE A 86 95.33 1.66 -0.10
N SER A 87 95.46 1.55 1.22
CA SER A 87 95.88 2.65 2.09
C SER A 87 97.03 2.16 2.98
N ASN A 88 98.17 2.84 2.91
CA ASN A 88 99.32 2.57 3.76
C ASN A 88 99.18 3.39 5.04
N GLN A 89 99.24 2.72 6.17
CA GLN A 89 99.06 3.31 7.49
C GLN A 89 100.21 2.92 8.43
N VAL A 90 100.48 3.78 9.40
CA VAL A 90 101.42 3.49 10.47
C VAL A 90 100.70 3.70 11.80
N LEU A 91 100.71 2.67 12.64
CA LEU A 91 100.16 2.74 14.00
C LEU A 91 101.26 2.50 15.02
N SER A 92 101.23 3.23 16.12
CA SER A 92 102.17 3.05 17.24
C SER A 92 101.49 2.27 18.36
N THR A 93 102.15 1.23 18.86
CA THR A 93 101.70 0.53 20.07
C THR A 93 102.08 1.31 21.33
N ASP A 94 101.27 1.22 22.37
CA ASP A 94 101.55 1.76 23.69
C ASP A 94 102.53 0.88 24.49
N ASN A 95 102.72 1.21 25.77
CA ASN A 95 103.56 0.44 26.68
C ASN A 95 102.98 -0.93 27.05
N ARG A 96 101.77 -1.26 26.60
CA ARG A 96 101.12 -2.58 26.73
C ARG A 96 101.17 -3.36 25.42
N GLY A 97 101.70 -2.79 24.34
CA GLY A 97 101.76 -3.42 23.02
C GLY A 97 100.46 -3.29 22.22
N SER A 98 99.60 -2.33 22.55
CA SER A 98 98.30 -2.10 21.91
C SER A 98 98.31 -0.80 21.11
N GLY A 99 97.80 -0.82 19.88
CA GLY A 99 97.70 0.37 19.02
C GLY A 99 96.60 0.21 17.98
N SER A 100 95.98 1.31 17.56
CA SER A 100 94.88 1.28 16.57
C SER A 100 94.99 2.45 15.59
N ILE A 101 94.53 2.22 14.36
CA ILE A 101 94.38 3.24 13.32
C ILE A 101 93.04 3.04 12.61
N SER A 102 92.39 4.14 12.22
CA SER A 102 91.12 4.12 11.49
C SER A 102 91.23 4.95 10.22
N VAL A 103 90.72 4.40 9.11
CA VAL A 103 90.71 5.08 7.81
C VAL A 103 89.28 5.06 7.25
N GLN A 104 88.87 6.18 6.65
CA GLN A 104 87.60 6.27 5.92
C GLN A 104 87.79 5.80 4.48
N TYR A 105 87.03 4.79 4.06
CA TYR A 105 86.87 4.40 2.66
C TYR A 105 85.72 5.22 2.06
N SER A 106 86.05 6.24 1.27
CA SER A 106 85.11 7.23 0.73
C SER A 106 85.62 7.89 -0.54
N SER A 107 84.71 8.37 -1.40
CA SER A 107 85.03 9.09 -2.65
C SER A 107 85.83 10.38 -2.46
N THR A 108 85.75 10.96 -1.26
CA THR A 108 86.47 12.18 -0.88
C THR A 108 87.78 11.90 -0.14
N SER A 109 88.08 10.63 0.14
CA SER A 109 89.26 10.24 0.91
C SER A 109 90.52 10.28 0.05
N THR A 110 91.48 11.10 0.44
CA THR A 110 92.79 11.21 -0.23
C THR A 110 93.84 10.24 0.30
N SER A 111 93.51 9.47 1.35
CA SER A 111 94.42 8.51 2.01
C SER A 111 94.50 7.16 1.29
N TRP A 112 93.84 6.99 0.14
CA TRP A 112 93.80 5.76 -0.63
C TRP A 112 94.48 5.92 -1.99
N THR A 113 95.33 4.96 -2.33
CA THR A 113 95.91 4.80 -3.66
C THR A 113 95.05 3.83 -4.46
N VAL A 114 94.47 4.29 -5.56
CA VAL A 114 93.65 3.46 -6.45
C VAL A 114 94.56 2.54 -7.27
N LEU A 115 94.28 1.24 -7.25
CA LEU A 115 94.95 0.27 -8.12
C LEU A 115 94.16 0.05 -9.41
N ASN A 116 92.83 0.00 -9.32
CA ASN A 116 91.90 -0.01 -10.45
C ASN A 116 90.52 0.55 -10.02
N GLY A 117 89.80 1.22 -10.92
CA GLY A 117 88.47 1.77 -10.65
C GLY A 117 88.51 3.08 -9.85
N THR A 118 87.79 3.14 -8.73
CA THR A 118 87.66 4.35 -7.88
C THR A 118 87.64 3.99 -6.40
N VAL A 119 87.96 4.92 -5.51
CA VAL A 119 87.77 4.77 -4.04
C VAL A 119 86.38 5.24 -3.69
N ALA A 120 85.36 4.53 -4.15
CA ALA A 120 83.97 4.88 -3.88
C ALA A 120 83.16 3.61 -3.69
N THR A 121 82.19 3.67 -2.78
CA THR A 121 81.11 2.69 -2.61
C THR A 121 80.05 2.88 -3.70
N ASN A 122 80.48 2.91 -4.97
CA ASN A 122 79.64 3.22 -6.13
C ASN A 122 79.13 1.99 -6.88
N VAL A 123 79.46 0.79 -6.39
CA VAL A 123 78.98 -0.49 -6.93
C VAL A 123 78.37 -1.28 -5.78
N GLY A 124 77.17 -1.83 -5.97
CA GLY A 124 76.55 -2.72 -4.97
C GLY A 124 77.24 -4.09 -4.95
N GLY A 125 77.39 -4.68 -3.77
CA GLY A 125 78.05 -5.98 -3.57
C GLY A 125 78.88 -6.06 -2.30
N VAL A 126 79.52 -7.22 -2.09
CA VAL A 126 80.43 -7.47 -0.97
C VAL A 126 81.83 -6.97 -1.30
N TYR A 127 82.34 -6.04 -0.50
CA TYR A 127 83.69 -5.49 -0.59
C TYR A 127 84.58 -6.27 0.37
N ASN A 128 85.67 -6.85 -0.15
CA ASN A 128 86.63 -7.58 0.65
C ASN A 128 87.70 -6.63 1.19
N VAL A 129 87.98 -6.71 2.49
CA VAL A 129 89.03 -5.96 3.17
C VAL A 129 90.12 -6.93 3.61
N ALA A 130 91.36 -6.65 3.26
CA ALA A 130 92.53 -7.42 3.69
C ALA A 130 93.59 -6.48 4.26
N VAL A 131 94.17 -6.85 5.38
CA VAL A 131 95.24 -6.10 6.05
C VAL A 131 96.52 -6.91 5.94
N ASN A 132 97.58 -6.28 5.44
CA ASN A 132 98.93 -6.83 5.40
C ASN A 132 99.84 -6.01 6.31
N GLN A 133 100.66 -6.66 7.14
CA GLN A 133 101.74 -5.98 7.87
C GLN A 133 102.92 -5.77 6.91
N THR A 134 103.45 -4.55 6.89
CA THR A 134 104.63 -4.17 6.09
C THR A 134 105.86 -3.88 6.96
N SER A 135 105.68 -3.62 8.25
CA SER A 135 106.75 -3.44 9.24
C SER A 135 106.22 -3.83 10.62
N PRO A 136 107.02 -4.46 11.51
CA PRO A 136 108.46 -4.71 11.41
C PRO A 136 108.87 -5.86 10.47
N THR A 137 107.95 -6.76 10.15
CA THR A 137 108.14 -7.84 9.17
C THR A 137 106.99 -7.86 8.18
N ASN A 138 107.25 -8.31 6.95
CA ASN A 138 106.20 -8.45 5.94
C ASN A 138 105.36 -9.70 6.21
N ILE A 139 104.08 -9.52 6.53
CA ILE A 139 103.14 -10.62 6.79
C ILE A 139 101.82 -10.30 6.06
N ALA A 140 101.39 -11.19 5.17
CA ALA A 140 100.15 -11.02 4.42
C ALA A 140 98.93 -11.51 5.23
N ASN A 141 97.76 -10.90 4.98
CA ASN A 141 96.45 -11.28 5.51
C ASN A 141 96.41 -11.42 7.04
N VAL A 142 97.07 -10.50 7.76
CA VAL A 142 97.06 -10.50 9.23
C VAL A 142 95.66 -10.28 9.80
N ALA A 143 94.77 -9.63 9.05
CA ALA A 143 93.35 -9.61 9.30
C ALA A 143 92.57 -9.48 7.98
N THR A 144 91.38 -10.08 7.92
CA THR A 144 90.46 -9.95 6.78
C THR A 144 89.04 -9.67 7.29
N GLY A 145 88.23 -9.03 6.46
CA GLY A 145 86.84 -8.70 6.76
C GLY A 145 86.11 -8.29 5.51
N GLN A 146 84.81 -8.04 5.64
CA GLN A 146 83.95 -7.64 4.53
C GLN A 146 82.96 -6.57 4.99
N PHE A 147 82.55 -5.72 4.05
CA PHE A 147 81.35 -4.90 4.19
C PHE A 147 80.53 -4.96 2.91
N THR A 148 79.22 -4.77 3.04
CA THR A 148 78.30 -4.84 1.89
C THR A 148 77.81 -3.45 1.53
N VAL A 149 77.90 -3.09 0.25
CA VAL A 149 77.26 -1.89 -0.29
C VAL A 149 75.99 -2.30 -1.01
N THR A 150 74.86 -1.68 -0.68
CA THR A 150 73.57 -1.92 -1.31
C THR A 150 73.08 -0.69 -2.06
N ALA A 151 72.29 -0.92 -3.12
CA ALA A 151 71.73 0.13 -3.97
C ALA A 151 70.30 0.51 -3.54
N MET A 152 69.73 1.52 -4.21
CA MET A 152 68.29 1.81 -4.14
C MET A 152 67.46 0.56 -4.46
N MET A 153 66.34 0.42 -3.76
CA MET A 153 65.45 -0.72 -3.92
C MET A 153 64.55 -0.51 -5.13
N SER A 154 64.35 -1.56 -5.91
CA SER A 154 63.31 -1.63 -6.94
C SER A 154 62.05 -2.24 -6.32
N VAL A 155 60.96 -1.50 -6.34
CA VAL A 155 59.65 -1.95 -5.83
C VAL A 155 58.70 -2.08 -7.02
N VAL A 156 58.22 -3.29 -7.27
CA VAL A 156 57.28 -3.57 -8.36
C VAL A 156 56.00 -4.12 -7.78
N VAL A 157 54.88 -3.44 -8.03
CA VAL A 157 53.55 -3.94 -7.68
C VAL A 157 53.18 -5.05 -8.68
N THR A 158 52.94 -6.26 -8.19
CA THR A 158 52.52 -7.40 -9.02
C THR A 158 51.00 -7.58 -8.99
N GLN A 159 50.35 -7.17 -7.90
CA GLN A 159 48.89 -7.10 -7.76
C GLN A 159 48.51 -5.90 -6.87
N PRO A 160 47.39 -5.21 -7.14
CA PRO A 160 46.50 -5.39 -8.28
C PRO A 160 47.11 -4.86 -9.59
N THR A 161 46.50 -5.18 -10.73
CA THR A 161 46.84 -4.54 -12.01
C THR A 161 46.15 -3.18 -12.11
N SER A 162 46.76 -2.25 -12.85
CA SER A 162 46.16 -0.92 -13.05
C SER A 162 44.82 -1.05 -13.78
N GLY A 163 43.79 -0.37 -13.27
CA GLY A 163 42.42 -0.43 -13.76
C GLY A 163 41.55 -1.49 -13.09
N THR A 164 42.03 -2.23 -12.07
CA THR A 164 41.13 -3.16 -11.38
C THR A 164 40.02 -2.40 -10.65
N ILE A 165 38.81 -2.96 -10.70
CA ILE A 165 37.64 -2.43 -10.02
C ILE A 165 37.35 -3.34 -8.82
N VAL A 166 37.17 -2.74 -7.66
CA VAL A 166 36.83 -3.44 -6.42
C VAL A 166 35.61 -2.79 -5.78
N GLN A 167 34.71 -3.60 -5.22
CA GLN A 167 33.58 -3.10 -4.43
C GLN A 167 33.98 -2.99 -2.96
N ARG A 168 33.42 -1.99 -2.26
CA ARG A 168 33.50 -1.96 -0.79
C ARG A 168 32.98 -3.27 -0.19
N GLY A 169 33.65 -3.75 0.87
CA GLY A 169 33.42 -5.04 1.49
C GLY A 169 34.17 -6.21 0.85
N GLN A 170 34.81 -6.02 -0.30
CA GLN A 170 35.67 -7.03 -0.93
C GLN A 170 37.14 -6.89 -0.50
N ALA A 171 37.87 -7.99 -0.65
CA ALA A 171 39.28 -8.08 -0.30
C ALA A 171 40.18 -7.70 -1.49
N LEU A 172 40.89 -6.57 -1.33
CA LEU A 172 42.03 -6.04 -2.05
C LEU A 172 43.36 -6.78 -1.88
N THR A 173 43.74 -7.76 -2.69
CA THR A 173 45.13 -8.30 -2.60
C THR A 173 46.14 -7.32 -3.19
N ILE A 174 47.06 -6.84 -2.35
CA ILE A 174 48.18 -5.98 -2.74
C ILE A 174 49.46 -6.77 -2.55
N THR A 175 50.20 -6.98 -3.64
CA THR A 175 51.46 -7.72 -3.65
C THR A 175 52.54 -6.92 -4.35
N ALA A 176 53.73 -6.89 -3.76
CA ALA A 176 54.90 -6.26 -4.33
C ALA A 176 56.13 -7.16 -4.21
N THR A 177 57.02 -7.05 -5.20
CA THR A 177 58.36 -7.61 -5.15
C THR A 177 59.36 -6.48 -4.87
N VAL A 178 60.20 -6.66 -3.86
CA VAL A 178 61.27 -5.72 -3.49
C VAL A 178 62.62 -6.38 -3.78
N THR A 179 63.39 -5.76 -4.67
CA THR A 179 64.72 -6.25 -5.08
C THR A 179 65.75 -5.13 -5.03
N ASN A 180 67.03 -5.49 -4.95
CA ASN A 180 68.16 -4.58 -5.11
C ASN A 180 69.24 -5.25 -5.99
N SER A 181 70.43 -4.65 -6.07
CA SER A 181 71.55 -5.19 -6.86
C SER A 181 72.06 -6.57 -6.40
N LEU A 182 71.68 -7.05 -5.22
CA LEU A 182 72.06 -8.35 -4.66
C LEU A 182 70.97 -9.42 -4.82
N GLY A 183 69.76 -9.04 -5.29
CA GLY A 183 68.62 -9.92 -5.41
C GLY A 183 67.41 -9.46 -4.59
N ALA A 184 66.63 -10.42 -4.10
CA ALA A 184 65.45 -10.15 -3.26
C ALA A 184 65.84 -9.50 -1.93
N VAL A 185 65.09 -8.49 -1.49
CA VAL A 185 65.30 -7.85 -0.19
C VAL A 185 64.30 -8.38 0.83
N THR A 186 64.82 -8.85 1.96
CA THR A 186 64.06 -9.45 3.06
C THR A 186 64.15 -8.57 4.30
N GLY A 187 63.13 -8.59 5.17
CA GLY A 187 63.08 -7.77 6.38
C GLY A 187 62.94 -6.26 6.16
N ALA A 188 62.63 -5.79 4.94
CA ALA A 188 62.33 -4.39 4.67
C ALA A 188 60.98 -3.97 5.29
N LEU A 189 60.89 -2.71 5.74
CA LEU A 189 59.63 -2.05 6.06
C LEU A 189 58.96 -1.65 4.75
N VAL A 190 57.88 -2.35 4.39
CA VAL A 190 57.09 -2.06 3.19
C VAL A 190 55.75 -1.46 3.58
N THR A 191 55.41 -0.32 3.00
CA THR A 191 54.17 0.40 3.30
C THR A 191 53.48 0.88 2.03
N ALA A 192 52.16 1.01 2.07
CA ALA A 192 51.33 1.58 1.02
C ALA A 192 50.33 2.58 1.60
N ASN A 193 49.79 3.47 0.78
CA ASN A 193 48.68 4.34 1.18
C ASN A 193 47.35 3.57 1.16
N THR A 194 46.44 3.86 2.10
CA THR A 194 45.04 3.39 2.04
C THR A 194 44.19 4.35 1.19
N PRO A 195 42.96 3.97 0.79
CA PRO A 195 42.05 4.86 0.06
C PRO A 195 41.75 6.17 0.82
N SER A 196 41.74 6.09 2.15
CA SER A 196 41.49 7.22 3.05
C SER A 196 42.78 7.98 3.44
N ASN A 197 43.86 7.87 2.65
CA ASN A 197 45.18 8.47 2.90
C ASN A 197 45.88 8.04 4.21
N GLY A 198 45.47 6.90 4.77
CA GLY A 198 46.21 6.24 5.86
C GLY A 198 47.44 5.49 5.33
N GLN A 199 48.14 4.80 6.23
CA GLN A 199 49.30 3.97 5.90
C GLN A 199 49.02 2.51 6.25
N LEU A 200 49.34 1.60 5.33
CA LEU A 200 49.21 0.15 5.46
C LEU A 200 50.60 -0.47 5.44
N THR A 201 50.97 -1.25 6.46
CA THR A 201 52.21 -2.05 6.45
C THR A 201 51.94 -3.37 5.76
N ILE A 202 52.75 -3.70 4.75
CA ILE A 202 52.64 -4.95 3.98
C ILE A 202 53.66 -5.94 4.55
N PRO A 203 53.21 -7.09 5.11
CA PRO A 203 54.12 -8.09 5.66
C PRO A 203 54.83 -8.87 4.55
N GLU A 204 56.01 -9.37 4.88
CA GLU A 204 56.76 -10.26 4.02
C GLU A 204 56.09 -11.65 3.98
N VAL A 205 55.92 -12.22 2.79
CA VAL A 205 55.28 -13.53 2.60
C VAL A 205 56.25 -14.66 2.97
N SER A 206 57.53 -14.52 2.61
CA SER A 206 58.59 -15.45 2.96
C SER A 206 59.94 -14.77 2.95
N SER A 207 60.82 -15.14 3.87
CA SER A 207 62.15 -14.55 4.10
C SER A 207 63.20 -14.86 3.02
N SER A 208 62.80 -15.28 1.81
CA SER A 208 63.72 -15.72 0.76
C SER A 208 63.45 -15.16 -0.63
N ASN A 209 62.26 -14.57 -0.88
CA ASN A 209 61.86 -14.15 -2.23
C ASN A 209 61.59 -12.64 -2.36
N GLY A 210 61.65 -11.88 -1.28
CA GLY A 210 61.41 -10.42 -1.29
C GLY A 210 59.99 -10.07 -1.74
N VAL A 211 59.03 -10.98 -1.53
CA VAL A 211 57.61 -10.77 -1.83
C VAL A 211 56.91 -10.31 -0.57
N TYR A 212 56.16 -9.22 -0.70
CA TYR A 212 55.35 -8.63 0.35
C TYR A 212 53.91 -8.64 -0.11
N SER A 213 52.98 -9.16 0.71
CA SER A 213 51.58 -9.28 0.32
C SER A 213 50.64 -9.05 1.49
N ILE A 214 49.53 -8.35 1.23
CA ILE A 214 48.45 -8.15 2.18
C ILE A 214 47.10 -8.22 1.47
N SER A 215 46.10 -8.74 2.18
CA SER A 215 44.70 -8.67 1.75
C SER A 215 44.02 -7.51 2.49
N TYR A 216 43.87 -6.37 1.82
CA TYR A 216 43.20 -5.19 2.35
C TYR A 216 41.68 -5.33 2.20
N GLN A 217 40.94 -5.33 3.31
CA GLN A 217 39.47 -5.27 3.24
C GLN A 217 39.05 -3.85 2.91
N VAL A 218 38.48 -3.63 1.72
CA VAL A 218 37.97 -2.30 1.34
C VAL A 218 36.80 -1.94 2.25
N LEU A 219 36.94 -0.86 3.01
CA LEU A 219 35.99 -0.53 4.08
C LEU A 219 34.70 0.06 3.51
N MET A 220 33.58 -0.08 4.23
CA MET A 220 32.28 0.46 3.79
C MET A 220 32.25 1.99 3.68
N ASN A 221 33.21 2.67 4.32
CA ASN A 221 33.37 4.12 4.31
C ASN A 221 34.61 4.60 3.52
N ASP A 222 35.38 3.71 2.90
CA ASP A 222 36.53 4.13 2.06
C ASP A 222 36.03 4.97 0.88
N PRO A 223 36.67 6.09 0.51
CA PRO A 223 36.23 6.94 -0.60
C PRO A 223 35.94 6.17 -1.88
N LEU A 224 34.88 6.57 -2.59
CA LEU A 224 34.55 6.01 -3.90
C LEU A 224 35.51 6.56 -4.97
N ASP A 225 35.47 5.92 -6.14
CA ASP A 225 36.24 6.26 -7.34
C ASP A 225 37.73 5.89 -7.24
N SER A 226 38.61 6.72 -7.80
CA SER A 226 40.01 6.34 -8.04
C SER A 226 40.85 6.36 -6.76
N TRP A 227 41.45 5.20 -6.44
CA TRP A 227 42.50 5.03 -5.45
C TRP A 227 43.82 4.70 -6.15
N THR A 228 44.81 5.57 -6.01
CA THR A 228 46.16 5.34 -6.54
C THR A 228 47.04 4.73 -5.46
N ILE A 229 47.49 3.49 -5.64
CA ILE A 229 48.38 2.76 -4.74
C ILE A 229 49.83 3.06 -5.10
N VAL A 230 50.59 3.52 -4.12
CA VAL A 230 52.05 3.67 -4.20
C VAL A 230 52.68 2.92 -3.04
N ILE A 231 53.64 2.04 -3.34
CA ILE A 231 54.32 1.21 -2.35
C ILE A 231 55.72 1.75 -2.12
N HIS A 232 56.05 1.98 -0.86
CA HIS A 232 57.37 2.40 -0.40
C HIS A 232 58.03 1.27 0.38
N ALA A 233 59.29 0.99 0.09
CA ALA A 233 60.11 0.04 0.84
C ALA A 233 61.31 0.77 1.46
N ARG A 234 61.70 0.38 2.68
CA ARG A 234 62.92 0.84 3.35
C ARG A 234 63.59 -0.29 4.12
N ASP A 235 64.90 -0.47 3.98
CA ASP A 235 65.67 -1.43 4.79
C ASP A 235 66.34 -0.77 6.02
N THR A 236 66.99 -1.60 6.84
CA THR A 236 67.74 -1.17 8.03
C THR A 236 69.01 -0.37 7.72
N SER A 237 69.52 -0.45 6.49
CA SER A 237 70.69 0.29 6.00
C SER A 237 70.34 1.67 5.47
N GLY A 238 69.05 2.03 5.46
CA GLY A 238 68.54 3.31 4.97
C GLY A 238 68.30 3.36 3.47
N ASN A 239 68.44 2.26 2.73
CA ASN A 239 68.03 2.21 1.33
C ASN A 239 66.51 2.26 1.26
N SER A 240 66.01 2.91 0.21
CA SER A 240 64.58 2.96 -0.06
C SER A 240 64.28 2.78 -1.54
N GLY A 241 63.02 2.46 -1.82
CA GLY A 241 62.46 2.32 -3.14
C GLY A 241 60.99 2.70 -3.14
N THR A 242 60.49 3.15 -4.28
CA THR A 242 59.08 3.50 -4.47
C THR A 242 58.59 2.87 -5.76
N SER A 243 57.39 2.31 -5.74
CA SER A 243 56.78 1.72 -6.93
C SER A 243 56.24 2.80 -7.88
N LEU A 244 56.00 2.41 -9.14
CA LEU A 244 55.09 3.17 -9.99
C LEU A 244 53.67 3.16 -9.39
N PRO A 245 52.87 4.22 -9.61
CA PRO A 245 51.49 4.27 -9.14
C PRO A 245 50.60 3.25 -9.87
N VAL A 246 49.78 2.53 -9.13
CA VAL A 246 48.75 1.62 -9.66
C VAL A 246 47.38 2.19 -9.33
N SER A 247 46.54 2.42 -10.35
CA SER A 247 45.19 2.94 -10.12
C SER A 247 44.18 1.81 -9.96
N VAL A 248 43.35 1.91 -8.92
CA VAL A 248 42.24 1.00 -8.60
C VAL A 248 40.97 1.84 -8.52
N THR A 249 39.84 1.34 -8.99
CA THR A 249 38.54 2.01 -8.83
C THR A 249 37.74 1.35 -7.74
N ILE A 250 37.38 2.10 -6.70
CA ILE A 250 36.50 1.68 -5.62
C ILE A 250 35.06 2.02 -5.99
N THR A 251 34.22 1.00 -6.00
CA THR A 251 32.78 1.13 -6.25
C THR A 251 31.99 0.88 -4.97
N LYS A 252 30.80 1.46 -4.90
CA LYS A 252 29.90 1.26 -3.77
C LYS A 252 29.52 -0.23 -3.64
N SER A 253 29.18 -0.64 -2.43
CA SER A 253 28.49 -1.91 -2.19
C SER A 253 26.98 -1.72 -2.35
N ASP A 254 26.30 -2.74 -2.86
CA ASP A 254 24.83 -2.77 -2.93
C ASP A 254 24.28 -3.39 -1.64
N LEU A 255 23.27 -2.74 -1.06
CA LEU A 255 22.56 -3.24 0.12
C LEU A 255 21.40 -4.12 -0.32
N PHE A 256 21.29 -5.35 0.16
CA PHE A 256 20.13 -6.19 -0.12
C PHE A 256 19.55 -6.82 1.14
N VAL A 257 18.26 -7.16 1.08
CA VAL A 257 17.56 -7.82 2.17
C VAL A 257 17.83 -9.32 2.09
N ASP A 258 18.59 -9.84 3.06
CA ASP A 258 19.00 -11.25 3.12
C ASP A 258 17.84 -12.17 3.54
N ALA A 259 17.01 -11.71 4.46
CA ALA A 259 15.81 -12.41 4.91
C ALA A 259 14.77 -11.38 5.37
N MET A 260 13.49 -11.64 5.07
CA MET A 260 12.35 -10.87 5.56
C MET A 260 11.29 -11.82 6.11
N ILE A 261 10.84 -11.57 7.34
CA ILE A 261 9.91 -12.40 8.10
C ILE A 261 8.93 -11.47 8.80
N THR A 262 7.66 -11.87 8.91
CA THR A 262 6.65 -11.17 9.70
C THR A 262 6.32 -11.94 10.96
N TYR A 263 6.19 -11.22 12.08
CA TYR A 263 5.83 -11.77 13.39
C TYR A 263 4.47 -11.24 13.85
N ASN A 264 3.76 -12.02 14.67
CA ASN A 264 2.60 -11.52 15.40
C ASN A 264 3.00 -10.91 16.76
N SER A 265 2.01 -10.40 17.51
CA SER A 265 2.21 -9.79 18.83
C SER A 265 2.79 -10.76 19.90
N LYS A 266 2.75 -12.07 19.66
CA LYS A 266 3.37 -13.09 20.53
C LYS A 266 4.82 -13.40 20.13
N GLY A 267 5.35 -12.74 19.11
CA GLY A 267 6.69 -13.00 18.60
C GLY A 267 6.81 -14.32 17.81
N VAL A 268 5.71 -14.84 17.29
CA VAL A 268 5.69 -16.06 16.46
C VAL A 268 5.74 -15.66 14.97
N PRO A 269 6.65 -16.23 14.15
CA PRO A 269 6.65 -16.00 12.71
C PRO A 269 5.32 -16.47 12.08
N THR A 270 4.66 -15.61 11.32
CA THR A 270 3.42 -15.94 10.61
C THR A 270 3.26 -15.04 9.38
N THR A 271 2.61 -15.57 8.35
CA THR A 271 2.15 -14.83 7.17
C THR A 271 0.64 -14.71 7.14
N SER A 272 -0.08 -15.20 8.15
CA SER A 272 -1.54 -15.12 8.26
C SER A 272 -1.92 -14.30 9.48
N PHE A 273 -2.78 -13.30 9.26
CA PHE A 273 -3.22 -12.35 10.27
C PHE A 273 -4.73 -12.14 10.18
N SER A 274 -5.38 -11.94 11.32
CA SER A 274 -6.80 -11.60 11.42
C SER A 274 -6.97 -10.17 11.94
N THR A 275 -8.19 -9.66 11.84
CA THR A 275 -8.56 -8.39 12.49
C THR A 275 -8.18 -8.39 13.97
N GLY A 276 -7.49 -7.33 14.42
CA GLY A 276 -6.97 -7.19 15.78
C GLY A 276 -5.55 -7.71 15.97
N ASP A 277 -5.00 -8.50 15.03
CA ASP A 277 -3.59 -8.85 15.05
C ASP A 277 -2.72 -7.64 14.68
N THR A 278 -1.44 -7.70 15.03
CA THR A 278 -0.44 -6.71 14.62
C THR A 278 0.69 -7.40 13.89
N ILE A 279 1.01 -6.88 12.70
CA ILE A 279 2.08 -7.36 11.83
C ILE A 279 3.36 -6.65 12.25
N TYR A 280 4.38 -7.41 12.61
CA TYR A 280 5.70 -6.90 12.95
C TYR A 280 6.75 -7.42 11.97
N PRO A 281 7.08 -6.65 10.92
CA PRO A 281 8.14 -7.02 10.00
C PRO A 281 9.52 -7.03 10.67
N TYR A 282 10.30 -8.05 10.33
CA TYR A 282 11.70 -8.22 10.68
C TYR A 282 12.50 -8.54 9.42
N PHE A 283 13.70 -7.99 9.31
CA PHE A 283 14.58 -8.30 8.19
C PHE A 283 16.05 -8.04 8.51
N ARG A 284 16.95 -8.60 7.72
CA ARG A 284 18.39 -8.33 7.79
C ARG A 284 18.89 -7.74 6.48
N ILE A 285 19.77 -6.77 6.57
CA ILE A 285 20.41 -6.13 5.40
C ILE A 285 21.86 -6.60 5.33
N LYS A 286 22.29 -7.02 4.14
CA LYS A 286 23.65 -7.49 3.86
C LYS A 286 24.26 -6.68 2.72
N TYR A 287 25.59 -6.53 2.77
CA TYR A 287 26.38 -5.87 1.72
C TYR A 287 26.77 -6.83 0.61
N SER A 288 26.65 -6.42 -0.64
CA SER A 288 27.16 -7.15 -1.80
C SER A 288 28.68 -7.32 -1.68
N GLY A 289 29.17 -8.53 -1.95
CA GLY A 289 30.61 -8.82 -1.93
C GLY A 289 31.25 -9.01 -0.56
N SER A 290 30.54 -8.75 0.54
CA SER A 290 31.07 -9.02 1.89
C SER A 290 30.87 -10.47 2.34
N THR A 291 31.87 -11.05 3.01
CA THR A 291 31.74 -12.36 3.67
C THR A 291 31.01 -12.21 5.00
N GLY A 292 29.69 -12.05 4.94
CA GLY A 292 28.82 -12.14 6.12
C GLY A 292 28.67 -10.85 6.94
N ALA A 293 29.08 -9.69 6.42
CA ALA A 293 28.85 -8.42 7.10
C ALA A 293 27.39 -7.99 6.93
N PHE A 294 26.68 -7.88 8.05
CA PHE A 294 25.33 -7.32 8.10
C PHE A 294 25.39 -5.85 8.52
N LEU A 295 24.46 -5.06 8.00
CA LEU A 295 24.26 -3.70 8.46
C LEU A 295 23.59 -3.72 9.83
N THR A 296 24.15 -2.96 10.77
CA THR A 296 23.71 -2.95 12.18
C THR A 296 23.27 -1.57 12.67
N THR A 297 23.22 -0.59 11.77
CA THR A 297 22.90 0.81 12.08
C THR A 297 21.92 1.39 11.05
N GLY A 298 21.29 2.50 11.42
CA GLY A 298 20.31 3.20 10.59
C GLY A 298 18.85 2.88 10.95
N GLN A 299 17.94 3.56 10.24
CA GLN A 299 16.50 3.34 10.32
C GLN A 299 15.97 3.21 8.91
N TYR A 300 15.08 2.24 8.69
CA TYR A 300 14.59 1.92 7.34
C TYR A 300 13.08 1.79 7.34
N VAL A 301 12.47 2.18 6.23
CA VAL A 301 11.02 2.13 6.07
C VAL A 301 10.62 0.79 5.47
N VAL A 302 9.61 0.15 6.05
CA VAL A 302 8.92 -1.02 5.51
C VAL A 302 7.51 -0.60 5.12
N SER A 303 7.16 -0.77 3.84
CA SER A 303 5.80 -0.53 3.35
C SER A 303 4.90 -1.74 3.63
N VAL A 304 3.66 -1.46 3.99
CA VAL A 304 2.57 -2.43 4.09
C VAL A 304 1.54 -2.03 3.06
N GLU A 305 1.29 -2.88 2.07
CA GLU A 305 0.41 -2.60 0.93
C GLU A 305 -0.73 -3.61 0.87
N ASN A 306 -1.93 -3.11 0.61
CA ASN A 306 -3.13 -3.92 0.48
C ASN A 306 -3.18 -4.65 -0.90
N PRO A 307 -4.20 -5.50 -1.16
CA PRO A 307 -4.27 -6.28 -2.40
C PRO A 307 -4.42 -5.43 -3.67
N SER A 308 -4.82 -4.16 -3.55
CA SER A 308 -4.89 -3.22 -4.67
C SER A 308 -3.56 -2.53 -4.98
N GLY A 309 -2.51 -2.78 -4.19
CA GLY A 309 -1.22 -2.10 -4.27
C GLY A 309 -1.18 -0.74 -3.59
N ALA A 310 -2.21 -0.39 -2.80
CA ALA A 310 -2.21 0.86 -2.05
C ALA A 310 -1.44 0.70 -0.73
N THR A 311 -0.53 1.62 -0.45
CA THR A 311 0.23 1.66 0.81
C THR A 311 -0.67 2.05 1.98
N MET A 312 -0.80 1.14 2.94
CA MET A 312 -1.59 1.30 4.17
C MET A 312 -0.76 1.87 5.32
N ALA A 313 0.52 1.53 5.37
CA ALA A 313 1.44 2.09 6.33
C ALA A 313 2.89 2.06 5.86
N ASN A 314 3.68 3.03 6.35
CA ASN A 314 5.13 3.06 6.26
C ASN A 314 5.69 2.92 7.67
N LEU A 315 6.13 1.72 8.01
CA LEU A 315 6.64 1.39 9.34
C LEU A 315 8.13 1.73 9.42
N THR A 316 8.56 2.30 10.53
CA THR A 316 10.00 2.54 10.78
C THR A 316 10.59 1.33 11.49
N ALA A 317 11.58 0.71 10.85
CA ALA A 317 12.36 -0.39 11.41
C ALA A 317 13.68 0.13 11.97
N VAL A 318 14.05 -0.38 13.14
CA VAL A 318 15.28 -0.05 13.87
C VAL A 318 16.06 -1.33 14.13
N TYR A 319 17.39 -1.24 14.21
CA TYR A 319 18.22 -2.40 14.50
C TYR A 319 18.02 -2.86 15.95
N ASP A 320 17.83 -4.17 16.13
CA ASP A 320 17.72 -4.85 17.40
C ASP A 320 18.89 -5.83 17.55
N ALA A 321 19.79 -5.53 18.50
CA ALA A 321 20.97 -6.32 18.78
C ALA A 321 20.64 -7.73 19.31
N ASN A 322 19.50 -7.92 19.99
CA ASN A 322 19.10 -9.23 20.49
C ASN A 322 18.60 -10.14 19.37
N ARG A 323 18.00 -9.55 18.32
CA ARG A 323 17.49 -10.27 17.15
C ARG A 323 18.46 -10.27 15.96
N LEU A 324 19.59 -9.58 16.08
CA LEU A 324 20.59 -9.43 15.03
C LEU A 324 20.00 -8.98 13.68
N GLY A 325 19.06 -8.02 13.71
CA GLY A 325 18.37 -7.52 12.52
C GLY A 325 17.47 -6.32 12.80
N PHE A 326 16.81 -5.82 11.76
CA PHE A 326 15.89 -4.69 11.84
C PHE A 326 14.47 -5.17 12.12
N TYR A 327 13.80 -4.50 13.05
CA TYR A 327 12.43 -4.80 13.48
C TYR A 327 11.63 -3.52 13.60
N THR A 328 10.33 -3.55 13.29
CA THR A 328 9.43 -2.40 13.46
C THR A 328 8.82 -2.39 14.86
N PRO A 329 9.17 -1.48 15.79
CA PRO A 329 8.67 -1.55 17.17
C PRO A 329 7.16 -1.37 17.30
N THR A 330 6.55 -0.58 16.42
CA THR A 330 5.11 -0.28 16.44
C THR A 330 4.26 -1.32 15.72
N GLY A 331 4.80 -1.95 14.68
CA GLY A 331 4.05 -2.82 13.79
C GLY A 331 2.89 -2.12 13.06
N TYR A 332 2.10 -2.90 12.33
CA TYR A 332 0.84 -2.48 11.71
C TYR A 332 -0.33 -3.25 12.33
N SER A 333 -1.26 -2.56 12.99
CA SER A 333 -2.45 -3.18 13.57
C SER A 333 -3.55 -3.34 12.53
N VAL A 334 -3.94 -4.59 12.27
CA VAL A 334 -4.96 -4.94 11.27
C VAL A 334 -6.34 -4.52 11.78
N SER A 335 -6.97 -3.59 11.08
CA SER A 335 -8.27 -3.01 11.42
C SER A 335 -9.44 -3.86 10.94
N THR A 336 -10.65 -3.63 11.47
CA THR A 336 -11.91 -4.21 10.94
C THR A 336 -12.26 -3.69 9.56
N PHE A 337 -11.71 -2.54 9.17
CA PHE A 337 -11.96 -1.90 7.87
C PHE A 337 -10.93 -2.29 6.80
N ASP A 338 -9.87 -2.98 7.20
CA ASP A 338 -8.83 -3.42 6.27
C ASP A 338 -9.39 -4.51 5.34
N PRO A 339 -9.17 -4.40 4.02
CA PRO A 339 -9.65 -5.40 3.07
C PRO A 339 -8.98 -6.75 3.33
N GLY A 340 -9.79 -7.81 3.41
CA GLY A 340 -9.27 -9.17 3.44
C GLY A 340 -8.55 -9.54 2.14
N GLY A 341 -7.67 -10.53 2.22
CA GLY A 341 -6.92 -11.04 1.08
C GLY A 341 -5.42 -10.88 1.23
N ALA A 342 -4.69 -10.93 0.11
CA ALA A 342 -3.24 -10.98 0.12
C ALA A 342 -2.60 -9.60 0.02
N TRP A 343 -1.85 -9.27 1.06
CA TRP A 343 -1.11 -8.04 1.22
C TRP A 343 0.38 -8.29 0.98
N THR A 344 1.11 -7.22 0.77
CA THR A 344 2.57 -7.27 0.67
C THR A 344 3.19 -6.39 1.74
N VAL A 345 4.25 -6.90 2.35
CA VAL A 345 5.06 -6.19 3.33
C VAL A 345 6.46 -6.19 2.77
N GLY A 346 7.03 -5.02 2.52
CA GLY A 346 8.27 -4.96 1.76
C GLY A 346 9.10 -3.71 1.96
N ILE A 347 10.30 -3.76 1.39
CA ILE A 347 11.23 -2.64 1.27
C ILE A 347 11.34 -2.35 -0.22
N ASN A 348 11.04 -1.11 -0.58
CA ASN A 348 11.07 -0.65 -1.96
C ASN A 348 12.51 -0.60 -2.50
N ALA A 349 12.64 -0.61 -3.82
CA ALA A 349 13.94 -0.48 -4.45
C ALA A 349 14.59 0.88 -4.11
N ASN A 350 15.90 0.89 -3.92
CA ASN A 350 16.73 2.07 -3.68
C ASN A 350 16.38 2.91 -2.44
N THR A 351 15.73 2.32 -1.42
CA THR A 351 15.38 3.03 -0.18
C THR A 351 16.33 2.77 1.00
N LEU A 352 17.16 1.73 0.94
CA LEU A 352 18.21 1.46 1.92
C LEU A 352 19.43 2.31 1.59
N ASN A 353 20.00 2.93 2.62
CA ASN A 353 21.21 3.73 2.56
C ASN A 353 21.92 3.66 3.92
N ASP A 354 23.20 3.30 3.93
CA ASP A 354 24.00 3.19 5.15
C ASP A 354 24.65 4.49 5.62
N GLY A 355 24.45 5.59 4.89
CA GLY A 355 25.05 6.90 5.14
C GLY A 355 26.43 7.10 4.52
N PHE A 356 27.04 6.07 3.93
CA PHE A 356 28.34 6.15 3.27
C PHE A 356 28.24 6.09 1.74
N GLY A 357 27.02 6.06 1.20
CA GLY A 357 26.75 5.97 -0.25
C GLY A 357 26.56 4.55 -0.76
N ASN A 358 26.57 3.54 0.12
CA ASN A 358 26.13 2.20 -0.22
C ASN A 358 24.60 2.17 -0.15
N THR A 359 23.95 1.70 -1.22
CA THR A 359 22.50 1.84 -1.39
C THR A 359 21.87 0.55 -1.88
N GLY A 360 20.58 0.37 -1.67
CA GLY A 360 19.80 -0.69 -2.30
C GLY A 360 18.41 -0.84 -1.67
N PRO A 361 17.76 -2.00 -1.75
CA PRO A 361 18.03 -3.04 -2.73
C PRO A 361 17.75 -2.52 -4.14
N SER A 362 18.48 -3.01 -5.14
CA SER A 362 18.27 -2.61 -6.55
C SER A 362 16.89 -3.05 -7.08
N ILE A 363 16.29 -4.06 -6.44
CA ILE A 363 14.95 -4.59 -6.71
C ILE A 363 14.20 -4.62 -5.38
N ALA A 364 12.91 -4.25 -5.37
CA ALA A 364 12.09 -4.31 -4.17
C ALA A 364 12.05 -5.75 -3.61
N THR A 365 12.11 -5.86 -2.28
CA THR A 365 12.02 -7.15 -1.59
C THR A 365 10.81 -7.15 -0.67
N SER A 366 9.94 -8.14 -0.79
CA SER A 366 8.69 -8.21 -0.04
C SER A 366 8.34 -9.64 0.36
N VAL A 367 7.61 -9.77 1.47
CA VAL A 367 6.91 -10.99 1.87
C VAL A 367 5.41 -10.80 1.69
N ARG A 368 4.73 -11.84 1.22
CA ARG A 368 3.26 -11.87 1.11
C ARG A 368 2.66 -12.26 2.45
N VAL A 369 1.65 -11.53 2.89
CA VAL A 369 0.86 -11.86 4.09
C VAL A 369 -0.62 -11.88 3.74
N ASP A 370 -1.39 -12.80 4.32
CA ASP A 370 -2.82 -12.94 4.09
C ASP A 370 -3.60 -12.40 5.29
N ILE A 371 -4.50 -11.45 5.03
CA ILE A 371 -5.45 -10.91 6.00
C ILE A 371 -6.76 -11.70 5.90
N VAL A 372 -7.02 -12.50 6.93
CA VAL A 372 -8.23 -13.30 7.07
C VAL A 372 -9.30 -12.47 7.75
N THR A 373 -10.23 -11.92 6.97
CA THR A 373 -11.42 -11.27 7.50
C THR A 373 -12.51 -12.31 7.74
N SER A 374 -13.01 -12.41 8.97
CA SER A 374 -14.19 -13.24 9.26
C SER A 374 -15.43 -12.63 8.60
N PRO A 375 -16.32 -13.42 7.97
CA PRO A 375 -17.61 -12.93 7.44
C PRO A 375 -18.48 -12.23 8.49
N LEU A 376 -18.23 -12.50 9.78
CA LEU A 376 -18.94 -11.90 10.91
C LEU A 376 -18.65 -10.41 11.10
N SER A 377 -17.54 -9.85 10.58
CA SER A 377 -17.23 -8.41 10.74
C SER A 377 -18.20 -7.49 9.99
N TYR A 378 -18.92 -8.02 9.00
CA TYR A 378 -19.93 -7.29 8.23
C TYR A 378 -21.35 -7.40 8.81
N LEU A 379 -21.57 -8.27 9.80
CA LEU A 379 -22.88 -8.48 10.41
C LEU A 379 -23.54 -7.18 10.92
N PRO A 380 -22.82 -6.23 11.56
CA PRO A 380 -23.43 -4.97 12.00
C PRO A 380 -23.99 -4.14 10.85
N PHE A 381 -23.34 -4.15 9.69
CA PHE A 381 -23.77 -3.39 8.51
C PHE A 381 -24.94 -4.06 7.79
N VAL A 382 -24.95 -5.39 7.71
CA VAL A 382 -26.08 -6.14 7.16
C VAL A 382 -27.32 -5.98 8.03
N VAL A 383 -27.16 -6.07 9.36
CA VAL A 383 -28.25 -5.83 10.32
C VAL A 383 -28.74 -4.38 10.24
N GLY A 384 -27.83 -3.39 10.17
CA GLY A 384 -28.17 -1.97 10.01
C GLY A 384 -28.91 -1.68 8.70
N GLY A 385 -28.48 -2.28 7.59
CA GLY A 385 -29.13 -2.17 6.28
C GLY A 385 -30.54 -2.75 6.27
N VAL A 386 -30.73 -3.94 6.84
CA VAL A 386 -32.05 -4.60 6.91
C VAL A 386 -33.01 -3.84 7.82
N VAL A 387 -32.55 -3.33 8.97
CA VAL A 387 -33.37 -2.53 9.90
C VAL A 387 -33.78 -1.19 9.28
N SER A 388 -32.88 -0.53 8.56
CA SER A 388 -33.18 0.74 7.87
C SER A 388 -34.16 0.57 6.72
N LEU A 389 -34.04 -0.53 5.96
CA LEU A 389 -34.96 -0.85 4.86
C LEU A 389 -36.36 -1.17 5.39
N LEU A 390 -36.46 -1.97 6.45
CA LEU A 390 -37.73 -2.31 7.11
C LEU A 390 -38.37 -1.08 7.78
N GLY A 391 -37.56 -0.23 8.43
CA GLY A 391 -38.02 1.04 9.01
C GLY A 391 -38.56 2.00 7.95
N GLY A 392 -37.86 2.15 6.83
CA GLY A 392 -38.29 2.98 5.70
C GLY A 392 -39.60 2.50 5.07
N ILE A 393 -39.75 1.19 4.87
CA ILE A 393 -40.98 0.59 4.31
C ILE A 393 -42.19 0.79 5.24
N LEU A 394 -42.00 0.68 6.56
CA LEU A 394 -43.07 0.85 7.54
C LEU A 394 -43.55 2.32 7.63
N VAL A 395 -42.62 3.28 7.55
CA VAL A 395 -42.93 4.72 7.56
C VAL A 395 -43.64 5.14 6.27
N LEU A 396 -43.21 4.67 5.10
CA LEU A 396 -43.85 4.98 3.81
C LEU A 396 -45.31 4.48 3.76
N LYS A 397 -45.61 3.32 4.34
CA LYS A 397 -46.98 2.76 4.36
C LYS A 397 -47.95 3.56 5.25
N ARG A 398 -47.45 4.31 6.24
CA ARG A 398 -48.27 5.11 7.17
C ARG A 398 -48.64 6.50 6.59
N TYR A 399 -47.87 7.00 5.62
CA TYR A 399 -48.10 8.29 4.96
C TYR A 399 -48.80 8.19 3.59
N ASP A 400 -49.14 6.98 3.13
CA ASP A 400 -49.76 6.71 1.82
C ASP A 400 -51.29 6.87 1.78
N ARG A 401 -51.86 7.84 2.50
CA ARG A 401 -53.30 8.16 2.41
C ARG A 401 -53.49 9.64 2.06
N SER A 402 -54.26 9.91 1.01
CA SER A 402 -54.77 11.23 0.68
C SER A 402 -56.29 11.21 0.59
N LEU A 403 -56.89 12.37 0.84
CA LEU A 403 -58.31 12.61 0.65
C LEU A 403 -58.51 13.17 -0.76
N ALA A 404 -59.40 12.59 -1.54
CA ALA A 404 -59.81 13.07 -2.86
C ALA A 404 -61.30 13.49 -2.83
N GLY A 405 -61.65 14.54 -3.57
CA GLY A 405 -63.02 15.04 -3.66
C GLY A 405 -63.88 14.28 -4.68
N PHE A 406 -65.00 14.89 -5.08
CA PHE A 406 -65.97 14.31 -6.00
C PHE A 406 -65.38 13.87 -7.36
N GLU A 407 -64.34 14.55 -7.86
CA GLU A 407 -63.60 14.18 -9.07
C GLU A 407 -63.14 12.70 -9.08
N HIS A 408 -62.88 12.12 -7.91
CA HIS A 408 -62.51 10.71 -7.82
C HIS A 408 -63.67 9.78 -8.20
N LEU A 409 -64.91 10.16 -7.88
CA LEU A 409 -66.09 9.42 -8.31
C LEU A 409 -66.22 9.43 -9.83
N GLU A 410 -65.99 10.59 -10.48
CA GLU A 410 -65.97 10.67 -11.95
C GLU A 410 -64.90 9.74 -12.55
N GLN A 411 -63.71 9.67 -11.95
CA GLN A 411 -62.67 8.73 -12.39
C GLN A 411 -63.14 7.27 -12.28
N MET A 412 -63.81 6.90 -11.18
CA MET A 412 -64.36 5.55 -11.01
C MET A 412 -65.45 5.22 -12.03
N MET A 413 -66.26 6.21 -12.42
CA MET A 413 -67.30 6.09 -13.44
C MET A 413 -66.73 6.10 -14.88
N GLY A 414 -65.43 6.36 -15.05
CA GLY A 414 -64.78 6.50 -16.36
C GLY A 414 -64.98 7.87 -17.01
N GLY A 415 -65.35 8.88 -16.23
CA GLY A 415 -65.62 10.28 -16.56
C GLY A 415 -66.96 10.79 -15.99
N PRO A 416 -67.40 12.01 -16.36
CA PRO A 416 -68.68 12.57 -15.91
C PRO A 416 -69.88 11.69 -16.31
N ILE A 417 -70.98 11.78 -15.55
CA ILE A 417 -72.20 10.99 -15.82
C ILE A 417 -72.69 11.24 -17.26
N PRO A 418 -72.93 10.19 -18.07
CA PRO A 418 -73.43 10.35 -19.44
C PRO A 418 -74.75 11.14 -19.48
N ARG A 419 -74.86 12.10 -20.40
CA ARG A 419 -76.11 12.88 -20.60
C ARG A 419 -77.23 12.01 -21.17
N GLY A 420 -78.47 12.39 -20.85
CA GLY A 420 -79.66 11.64 -21.25
C GLY A 420 -79.71 10.25 -20.63
N SER A 421 -79.34 10.14 -19.34
CA SER A 421 -79.23 8.85 -18.64
C SER A 421 -79.98 8.83 -17.30
N SER A 422 -80.25 7.63 -16.79
CA SER A 422 -80.77 7.39 -15.45
C SER A 422 -79.73 6.76 -14.53
N LEU A 423 -79.65 7.24 -13.29
CA LEU A 423 -78.71 6.80 -12.27
C LEU A 423 -79.45 6.31 -11.03
N LEU A 424 -79.21 5.06 -10.63
CA LEU A 424 -79.72 4.48 -9.40
C LEU A 424 -78.64 4.51 -8.31
N LEU A 425 -78.90 5.20 -7.22
CA LEU A 425 -78.12 5.18 -5.98
C LEU A 425 -78.74 4.17 -5.01
N LEU A 426 -78.13 3.00 -4.89
CA LEU A 426 -78.61 1.90 -4.05
C LEU A 426 -77.74 1.73 -2.82
N GLY A 427 -78.31 1.41 -1.65
CA GLY A 427 -77.49 1.19 -0.47
C GLY A 427 -78.25 1.09 0.84
N ASP A 428 -77.53 0.82 1.92
CA ASP A 428 -78.11 0.71 3.27
C ASP A 428 -78.61 2.06 3.80
N PRO A 429 -79.59 2.10 4.73
CA PRO A 429 -79.94 3.32 5.45
C PRO A 429 -78.69 3.96 6.10
N GLY A 430 -78.51 5.27 5.94
CA GLY A 430 -77.34 5.98 6.47
C GLY A 430 -76.02 5.79 5.71
N SER A 431 -76.03 5.07 4.57
CA SER A 431 -74.83 4.89 3.74
C SER A 431 -74.38 6.14 2.99
N GLY A 432 -75.24 7.16 2.83
CA GLY A 432 -74.90 8.45 2.23
C GLY A 432 -75.60 8.78 0.90
N LYS A 433 -76.63 8.00 0.50
CA LYS A 433 -77.34 8.17 -0.78
C LYS A 433 -77.90 9.57 -1.01
N THR A 434 -78.64 10.10 -0.03
CA THR A 434 -79.21 11.46 -0.06
C THR A 434 -78.13 12.54 -0.16
N VAL A 435 -76.99 12.35 0.52
CA VAL A 435 -75.88 13.31 0.41
C VAL A 435 -75.29 13.28 -1.00
N LEU A 436 -75.09 12.09 -1.58
CA LEU A 436 -74.61 11.95 -2.95
C LEU A 436 -75.61 12.51 -3.98
N SER A 437 -76.92 12.31 -3.78
CA SER A 437 -77.93 12.89 -4.68
C SER A 437 -77.95 14.41 -4.59
N TYR A 438 -77.78 15.00 -3.40
CA TYR A 438 -77.70 16.45 -3.23
C TYR A 438 -76.41 17.05 -3.79
N GLU A 439 -75.28 16.34 -3.68
CA GLU A 439 -74.02 16.74 -4.30
C GLU A 439 -74.17 16.81 -5.83
N LEU A 440 -74.76 15.76 -6.43
CA LEU A 440 -75.11 15.75 -7.85
C LEU A 440 -76.10 16.84 -8.25
N LEU A 441 -77.10 17.12 -7.39
CA LEU A 441 -78.05 18.22 -7.62
C LEU A 441 -77.32 19.56 -7.71
N HIS A 442 -76.41 19.79 -6.78
CA HIS A 442 -75.62 21.01 -6.69
C HIS A 442 -74.72 21.17 -7.92
N GLU A 443 -74.00 20.13 -8.35
CA GLU A 443 -73.19 20.18 -9.56
C GLU A 443 -73.99 20.52 -10.83
N GLU A 444 -75.22 20.02 -10.91
CA GLU A 444 -76.12 20.31 -12.03
C GLU A 444 -76.62 21.76 -12.00
N LEU A 445 -76.94 22.28 -10.82
CA LEU A 445 -77.36 23.67 -10.61
C LEU A 445 -76.22 24.66 -10.86
N ASP A 446 -75.01 24.35 -10.41
CA ASP A 446 -73.79 25.14 -10.63
C ASP A 446 -73.45 25.25 -12.10
N ALA A 447 -73.60 24.14 -12.83
CA ALA A 447 -73.43 24.13 -14.27
C ALA A 447 -74.63 24.69 -15.05
N GLY A 448 -75.54 25.39 -14.37
CA GLY A 448 -76.61 26.17 -14.98
C GLY A 448 -77.87 25.40 -15.36
N ARG A 449 -77.95 24.10 -15.08
CA ARG A 449 -79.05 23.26 -15.55
C ARG A 449 -80.28 23.35 -14.62
N PRO A 450 -81.50 23.33 -15.18
CA PRO A 450 -82.72 23.30 -14.38
C PRO A 450 -82.89 21.94 -13.71
N CYS A 451 -83.16 21.95 -12.41
CA CYS A 451 -83.30 20.75 -11.60
C CYS A 451 -84.65 20.69 -10.88
N ALA A 452 -85.17 19.48 -10.69
CA ALA A 452 -86.31 19.23 -9.83
C ALA A 452 -85.97 18.12 -8.83
N LEU A 453 -86.47 18.26 -7.60
CA LEU A 453 -86.32 17.26 -6.53
C LEU A 453 -87.70 16.82 -6.07
N LEU A 454 -88.03 15.55 -6.27
CA LEU A 454 -89.15 14.89 -5.59
C LEU A 454 -88.65 14.47 -4.21
N SER A 455 -89.04 15.20 -3.17
CA SER A 455 -88.57 14.95 -1.80
C SER A 455 -89.59 14.13 -1.04
N TYR A 456 -89.27 12.86 -0.82
CA TYR A 456 -90.09 11.85 -0.15
C TYR A 456 -89.63 11.54 1.27
N ASP A 457 -88.42 11.95 1.64
CA ASP A 457 -87.80 11.63 2.94
C ASP A 457 -87.53 12.86 3.83
N ALA A 458 -87.90 14.07 3.39
CA ALA A 458 -87.63 15.32 4.10
C ALA A 458 -88.60 16.44 3.72
N PHE A 459 -88.86 17.36 4.65
CA PHE A 459 -89.55 18.61 4.34
C PHE A 459 -88.66 19.53 3.47
N PRO A 460 -89.24 20.41 2.63
CA PRO A 460 -88.46 21.36 1.82
C PRO A 460 -87.49 22.23 2.62
N GLU A 461 -87.84 22.58 3.87
CA GLU A 461 -86.98 23.33 4.79
C GLU A 461 -85.78 22.49 5.26
N ASP A 462 -85.99 21.19 5.50
CA ASP A 462 -84.92 20.26 5.86
C ASP A 462 -83.96 20.02 4.69
N VAL A 463 -84.48 19.94 3.46
CA VAL A 463 -83.63 19.87 2.26
C VAL A 463 -82.73 21.09 2.18
N GLN A 464 -83.28 22.29 2.38
CA GLN A 464 -82.51 23.55 2.40
C GLN A 464 -81.46 23.56 3.51
N ALA A 465 -81.83 23.17 4.73
CA ALA A 465 -80.88 23.09 5.85
C ALA A 465 -79.75 22.10 5.58
N ARG A 466 -80.07 20.88 5.13
CA ARG A 466 -79.09 19.82 4.83
C ARG A 466 -78.12 20.24 3.73
N MET A 467 -78.60 20.81 2.63
CA MET A 467 -77.72 21.30 1.57
C MET A 467 -76.88 22.51 2.04
N GLY A 468 -77.45 23.38 2.88
CA GLY A 468 -76.73 24.47 3.52
C GLY A 468 -75.57 24.02 4.43
N GLU A 469 -75.70 22.90 5.15
CA GLU A 469 -74.61 22.32 5.96
C GLU A 469 -73.37 21.93 5.13
N PHE A 470 -73.54 21.68 3.83
CA PHE A 470 -72.47 21.40 2.89
C PHE A 470 -71.97 22.64 2.13
N GLY A 471 -72.57 23.81 2.37
CA GLY A 471 -72.24 25.04 1.65
C GLY A 471 -72.85 25.13 0.25
N TRP A 472 -73.81 24.26 -0.08
CA TRP A 472 -74.48 24.21 -1.37
C TRP A 472 -75.66 25.17 -1.42
N ASP A 473 -75.53 26.28 -2.15
CA ASP A 473 -76.60 27.29 -2.26
C ASP A 473 -77.72 26.83 -3.20
N ILE A 474 -78.85 26.43 -2.60
CA ILE A 474 -80.08 26.12 -3.35
C ILE A 474 -81.13 27.22 -3.30
N ILE A 475 -80.95 28.24 -2.44
CA ILE A 475 -81.91 29.33 -2.27
C ILE A 475 -81.94 30.21 -3.52
N SER A 476 -80.76 30.54 -4.07
CA SER A 476 -80.65 31.31 -5.31
C SER A 476 -81.29 30.59 -6.53
N PRO A 477 -80.99 29.30 -6.80
CA PRO A 477 -81.72 28.53 -7.80
C PRO A 477 -83.24 28.43 -7.61
N LEU A 478 -83.73 28.26 -6.37
CA LEU A 478 -85.17 28.22 -6.05
C LEU A 478 -85.86 29.53 -6.45
N ARG A 479 -85.32 30.67 -6.02
CA ARG A 479 -85.86 32.00 -6.34
C ARG A 479 -85.86 32.29 -7.84
N LYS A 480 -84.85 31.81 -8.56
CA LYS A 480 -84.70 31.96 -10.01
C LYS A 480 -85.55 30.96 -10.81
N GLY A 481 -86.30 30.07 -10.16
CA GLY A 481 -87.09 29.03 -10.81
C GLY A 481 -86.27 27.95 -11.51
N ARG A 482 -84.95 27.87 -11.23
CA ARG A 482 -84.06 26.84 -11.76
C ARG A 482 -84.07 25.56 -10.94
N LEU A 483 -84.43 25.64 -9.66
CA LEU A 483 -84.74 24.48 -8.82
C LEU A 483 -86.23 24.46 -8.50
N LYS A 484 -86.88 23.30 -8.58
CA LYS A 484 -88.22 23.06 -8.03
C LYS A 484 -88.18 21.88 -7.06
N ILE A 485 -88.45 22.13 -5.79
CA ILE A 485 -88.69 21.06 -4.80
C ILE A 485 -90.19 20.75 -4.84
N ILE A 486 -90.51 19.49 -5.15
CA ILE A 486 -91.87 18.96 -5.10
C ILE A 486 -91.95 18.17 -3.81
N ASP A 487 -92.68 18.73 -2.85
CA ASP A 487 -92.85 18.16 -1.53
C ASP A 487 -93.81 16.96 -1.58
N CYS A 488 -93.24 15.77 -1.41
CA CYS A 488 -93.99 14.51 -1.33
C CYS A 488 -94.04 13.99 0.11
N TYR A 489 -93.25 14.57 1.03
CA TYR A 489 -93.13 14.10 2.40
C TYR A 489 -94.22 14.66 3.31
N SER A 490 -94.58 15.95 3.16
CA SER A 490 -95.66 16.59 3.92
C SER A 490 -96.99 15.85 3.80
N GLY A 491 -97.34 15.44 2.58
CA GLY A 491 -98.53 14.62 2.31
C GLY A 491 -98.46 13.24 2.96
N LEU A 492 -97.29 12.59 3.00
CA LEU A 492 -97.09 11.32 3.70
C LEU A 492 -97.18 11.47 5.23
N ALA A 493 -96.70 12.60 5.76
CA ALA A 493 -96.66 12.89 7.20
C ALA A 493 -97.99 13.42 7.75
N GLY A 494 -99.01 13.63 6.89
CA GLY A 494 -100.31 14.15 7.28
C GLY A 494 -100.28 15.62 7.72
N GLN A 495 -99.24 16.38 7.35
CA GLN A 495 -99.09 17.80 7.67
C GLN A 495 -98.80 18.60 6.39
N GLY A 496 -99.71 19.49 5.99
CA GLY A 496 -99.38 20.56 5.03
C GLY A 496 -100.50 20.93 4.04
N GLU A 497 -100.71 22.24 3.87
CA GLU A 497 -101.45 22.88 2.76
C GLU A 497 -100.58 22.97 1.47
N GLY A 498 -99.60 22.06 1.30
CA GLY A 498 -98.63 22.03 0.21
C GLY A 498 -99.05 21.16 -1.00
N ALA A 499 -98.30 21.28 -2.10
CA ALA A 499 -98.72 21.01 -3.49
C ALA A 499 -98.97 19.55 -3.94
N LEU A 500 -99.13 18.58 -3.02
CA LEU A 500 -99.59 17.23 -3.34
C LEU A 500 -100.45 16.68 -2.18
N ARG A 501 -101.73 16.35 -2.45
CA ARG A 501 -102.67 15.85 -1.42
C ARG A 501 -102.49 14.36 -1.13
N ASP A 502 -102.14 13.57 -2.15
CA ASP A 502 -101.82 12.15 -2.02
C ASP A 502 -100.47 11.86 -2.70
N PRO A 503 -99.41 11.56 -1.94
CA PRO A 503 -98.08 11.24 -2.45
C PRO A 503 -98.01 9.91 -3.24
N SER A 504 -99.09 9.12 -3.24
CA SER A 504 -99.28 7.92 -4.06
C SER A 504 -99.92 8.22 -5.42
N ASP A 505 -100.38 9.46 -5.66
CA ASP A 505 -100.90 9.90 -6.95
C ASP A 505 -99.75 10.13 -7.95
N LEU A 506 -99.36 9.03 -8.60
CA LEU A 506 -98.36 9.03 -9.66
C LEU A 506 -98.75 9.93 -10.85
N THR A 507 -100.04 10.20 -11.04
CA THR A 507 -100.54 11.06 -12.12
C THR A 507 -100.24 12.52 -11.83
N GLU A 508 -100.54 12.99 -10.61
CA GLU A 508 -100.23 14.36 -10.17
C GLU A 508 -98.73 14.62 -10.21
N LEU A 509 -97.91 13.67 -9.75
CA LEU A 509 -96.44 13.76 -9.85
C LEU A 509 -95.95 13.87 -11.29
N ASN A 510 -96.49 13.02 -12.18
CA ASN A 510 -96.14 13.06 -13.60
C ASN A 510 -96.52 14.41 -14.23
N ILE A 511 -97.66 15.01 -13.84
CA ILE A 511 -98.08 16.35 -14.29
C ILE A 511 -97.09 17.41 -13.77
N GLN A 512 -96.73 17.39 -12.50
CA GLN A 512 -95.79 18.35 -11.89
C GLN A 512 -94.40 18.29 -12.55
N VAL A 513 -93.90 17.09 -12.83
CA VAL A 513 -92.64 16.86 -13.56
C VAL A 513 -92.76 17.33 -15.01
N THR A 514 -93.85 16.98 -15.71
CA THR A 514 -94.07 17.39 -17.10
C THR A 514 -94.17 18.91 -17.23
N SER A 515 -94.85 19.57 -16.29
CA SER A 515 -94.94 21.04 -16.23
C SER A 515 -93.57 21.68 -16.05
N PHE A 516 -92.72 21.10 -15.18
CA PHE A 516 -91.36 21.60 -14.99
C PHE A 516 -90.49 21.42 -16.24
N ILE A 517 -90.53 20.24 -16.87
CA ILE A 517 -89.80 19.96 -18.11
C ILE A 517 -90.24 20.92 -19.24
N THR A 518 -91.53 21.18 -19.36
CA THR A 518 -92.07 22.11 -20.38
C THR A 518 -91.60 23.55 -20.13
N LYS A 519 -91.57 24.00 -18.86
CA LYS A 519 -91.06 25.33 -18.47
C LYS A 519 -89.56 25.50 -18.74
N ALA A 520 -88.80 24.41 -18.75
CA ALA A 520 -87.36 24.43 -19.01
C ALA A 520 -86.97 24.67 -20.47
N LYS A 521 -87.93 24.82 -21.41
CA LYS A 521 -87.71 25.23 -22.81
C LYS A 521 -86.58 24.43 -23.52
N ASN A 522 -86.68 23.10 -23.50
CA ASN A 522 -85.72 22.16 -24.11
C ASN A 522 -84.32 22.15 -23.48
N ALA A 523 -84.10 22.80 -22.34
CA ALA A 523 -82.86 22.62 -21.59
C ALA A 523 -82.78 21.20 -20.99
N PRO A 524 -81.57 20.60 -20.85
CA PRO A 524 -81.38 19.35 -20.13
C PRO A 524 -81.84 19.48 -18.66
N VAL A 525 -82.86 18.73 -18.28
CA VAL A 525 -83.44 18.77 -16.93
C VAL A 525 -82.90 17.65 -16.06
N THR A 526 -82.41 17.98 -14.86
CA THR A 526 -82.06 16.94 -13.88
C THR A 526 -83.17 16.74 -12.88
N LEU A 527 -83.71 15.53 -12.82
CA LEU A 527 -84.75 15.15 -11.87
C LEU A 527 -84.15 14.18 -10.84
N ILE A 528 -84.25 14.53 -9.57
CA ILE A 528 -83.88 13.67 -8.45
C ILE A 528 -85.14 13.20 -7.75
N LEU A 529 -85.20 11.90 -7.47
CA LEU A 529 -86.23 11.27 -6.66
C LEU A 529 -85.57 10.67 -5.42
N ASP A 530 -85.77 11.33 -4.27
CA ASP A 530 -85.17 10.94 -3.00
C ASP A 530 -86.25 10.76 -1.91
N SER A 531 -86.72 9.55 -1.63
CA SER A 531 -86.35 8.25 -2.21
C SER A 531 -87.50 7.50 -2.87
N LEU A 532 -87.17 6.43 -3.61
CA LEU A 532 -88.13 5.50 -4.20
C LEU A 532 -88.94 4.72 -3.17
N THR A 533 -88.43 4.62 -1.94
CA THR A 533 -88.94 3.71 -0.92
C THR A 533 -90.43 3.94 -0.64
N PRO A 534 -90.91 5.19 -0.41
CA PRO A 534 -92.31 5.40 -0.07
C PRO A 534 -93.28 5.12 -1.23
N ILE A 535 -92.84 5.28 -2.48
CA ILE A 535 -93.66 4.94 -3.66
C ILE A 535 -94.02 3.45 -3.64
N PHE A 536 -93.05 2.57 -3.38
CA PHE A 536 -93.29 1.12 -3.34
C PHE A 536 -94.12 0.65 -2.13
N ASN A 537 -94.31 1.51 -1.13
CA ASN A 537 -95.22 1.24 -0.01
C ASN A 537 -96.68 1.63 -0.33
N GLY A 538 -96.89 2.64 -1.18
CA GLY A 538 -98.22 3.19 -1.50
C GLY A 538 -98.86 2.62 -2.77
N VAL A 539 -98.07 2.14 -3.74
CA VAL A 539 -98.57 1.61 -5.02
C VAL A 539 -98.03 0.22 -5.34
N GLU A 540 -98.74 -0.52 -6.20
CA GLU A 540 -98.26 -1.81 -6.69
C GLU A 540 -96.92 -1.68 -7.43
N ALA A 541 -96.01 -2.63 -7.20
CA ALA A 541 -94.67 -2.63 -7.78
C ALA A 541 -94.64 -2.44 -9.30
N LYS A 542 -95.61 -3.02 -10.03
CA LYS A 542 -95.71 -2.87 -11.49
C LYS A 542 -96.03 -1.43 -11.89
N GLN A 543 -96.93 -0.77 -11.16
CA GLN A 543 -97.33 0.62 -11.41
C GLN A 543 -96.17 1.56 -11.10
N ALA A 544 -95.47 1.35 -9.97
CA ALA A 544 -94.26 2.10 -9.61
C ALA A 544 -93.19 2.00 -10.71
N VAL A 545 -92.84 0.79 -11.15
CA VAL A 545 -91.82 0.60 -12.19
C VAL A 545 -92.22 1.27 -13.51
N ASN A 546 -93.48 1.15 -13.94
CA ASN A 546 -93.97 1.80 -15.16
C ASN A 546 -93.92 3.33 -15.06
N PHE A 547 -94.24 3.89 -13.90
CA PHE A 547 -94.11 5.32 -13.65
C PHE A 547 -92.65 5.78 -13.75
N LEU A 548 -91.72 5.06 -13.12
CA LEU A 548 -90.29 5.37 -13.19
C LEU A 548 -89.74 5.29 -14.62
N GLN A 549 -90.19 4.31 -15.41
CA GLN A 549 -89.85 4.20 -16.84
C GLN A 549 -90.37 5.41 -17.63
N THR A 550 -91.63 5.79 -17.39
CA THR A 550 -92.28 6.91 -18.10
C THR A 550 -91.60 8.24 -17.79
N VAL A 551 -91.38 8.53 -16.51
CA VAL A 551 -90.71 9.76 -16.07
C VAL A 551 -89.25 9.76 -16.50
N GLY A 552 -88.55 8.64 -16.32
CA GLY A 552 -87.17 8.49 -16.76
C GLY A 552 -87.00 8.72 -18.26
N ALA A 553 -87.89 8.18 -19.10
CA ALA A 553 -87.87 8.41 -20.54
C ALA A 553 -88.04 9.89 -20.90
N LYS A 554 -88.99 10.59 -20.27
CA LYS A 554 -89.22 12.03 -20.49
C LYS A 554 -87.99 12.86 -20.12
N VAL A 555 -87.38 12.58 -18.96
CA VAL A 555 -86.17 13.28 -18.51
C VAL A 555 -85.00 13.01 -19.44
N LYS A 556 -84.77 11.73 -19.81
CA LYS A 556 -83.70 11.33 -20.74
C LYS A 556 -83.86 11.99 -22.11
N MET A 557 -85.09 12.16 -22.62
CA MET A 557 -85.36 12.85 -23.89
C MET A 557 -84.93 14.33 -23.90
N THR A 558 -84.85 14.99 -22.73
CA THR A 558 -84.29 16.35 -22.62
C THR A 558 -82.76 16.40 -22.71
N GLY A 559 -82.08 15.25 -22.69
CA GLY A 559 -80.63 15.16 -22.51
C GLY A 559 -80.17 15.33 -21.05
N GLY A 560 -81.11 15.45 -20.11
CA GLY A 560 -80.87 15.60 -18.68
C GLY A 560 -80.60 14.28 -17.95
N LEU A 561 -80.61 14.33 -16.61
CA LEU A 561 -80.30 13.18 -15.75
C LEU A 561 -81.49 12.81 -14.87
N PHE A 562 -81.79 11.52 -14.75
CA PHE A 562 -82.79 11.01 -13.82
C PHE A 562 -82.13 10.23 -12.69
N ILE A 563 -82.04 10.82 -11.49
CA ILE A 563 -81.33 10.24 -10.35
C ILE A 563 -82.35 9.71 -9.35
N LEU A 564 -82.18 8.45 -8.96
CA LEU A 564 -83.09 7.71 -8.08
C LEU A 564 -82.33 7.22 -6.87
N THR A 565 -82.87 7.40 -5.66
CA THR A 565 -82.30 6.76 -4.46
C THR A 565 -83.20 5.62 -4.00
N ALA A 566 -82.58 4.51 -3.58
CA ALA A 566 -83.29 3.34 -3.06
C ALA A 566 -82.53 2.73 -1.88
N SER A 567 -83.25 2.36 -0.83
CA SER A 567 -82.69 1.63 0.30
C SER A 567 -82.80 0.12 0.10
N LYS A 568 -81.69 -0.61 0.28
CA LYS A 568 -81.69 -2.08 0.23
C LYS A 568 -82.62 -2.64 1.30
N GLY A 569 -83.42 -3.65 0.95
CA GLY A 569 -84.38 -4.28 1.86
C GLY A 569 -85.72 -3.55 2.03
N ALA A 570 -85.86 -2.33 1.49
CA ALA A 570 -87.09 -1.54 1.60
C ALA A 570 -87.96 -1.58 0.33
N ILE A 571 -87.44 -2.15 -0.77
CA ILE A 571 -88.15 -2.39 -2.03
C ILE A 571 -88.01 -3.89 -2.34
N PRO A 572 -89.06 -4.57 -2.85
CA PRO A 572 -88.96 -5.99 -3.25
C PRO A 572 -87.79 -6.25 -4.19
N GLU A 573 -87.06 -7.35 -3.99
CA GLU A 573 -85.83 -7.65 -4.74
C GLU A 573 -86.07 -7.72 -6.26
N ASP A 574 -87.18 -8.32 -6.69
CA ASP A 574 -87.59 -8.38 -8.09
C ASP A 574 -87.78 -6.99 -8.71
N SER A 575 -88.31 -6.04 -7.94
CA SER A 575 -88.51 -4.65 -8.37
C SER A 575 -87.18 -3.91 -8.46
N ILE A 576 -86.28 -4.09 -7.48
CA ILE A 576 -84.92 -3.54 -7.54
C ILE A 576 -84.18 -4.09 -8.76
N ALA A 577 -84.27 -5.39 -9.05
CA ALA A 577 -83.64 -6.01 -10.21
C ALA A 577 -84.16 -5.40 -11.53
N LYS A 578 -85.48 -5.18 -11.65
CA LYS A 578 -86.08 -4.47 -12.79
C LYS A 578 -85.56 -3.04 -12.92
N ILE A 579 -85.50 -2.28 -11.82
CA ILE A 579 -85.00 -0.90 -11.82
C ILE A 579 -83.51 -0.85 -12.20
N LYS A 580 -82.68 -1.77 -11.69
CA LYS A 580 -81.26 -1.89 -12.06
C LYS A 580 -81.08 -2.14 -13.56
N ASN A 581 -81.96 -2.94 -14.17
CA ASN A 581 -81.92 -3.21 -15.60
C ASN A 581 -82.32 -1.97 -16.44
N ILE A 582 -83.30 -1.20 -15.97
CA ILE A 582 -83.77 0.03 -16.63
C ILE A 582 -82.80 1.21 -16.44
N ALA A 583 -82.04 1.23 -15.34
CA ALA A 583 -81.06 2.26 -15.06
C ALA A 583 -79.84 2.14 -15.99
N ASP A 584 -79.37 3.28 -16.52
CA ASP A 584 -78.14 3.34 -17.31
C ASP A 584 -76.90 3.33 -16.39
N GLY A 585 -77.03 3.81 -15.17
CA GLY A 585 -75.99 3.79 -14.14
C GLY A 585 -76.50 3.22 -12.81
N VAL A 586 -75.67 2.45 -12.11
CA VAL A 586 -75.95 1.93 -10.77
C VAL A 586 -74.72 2.14 -9.89
N ILE A 587 -74.88 2.96 -8.84
CA ILE A 587 -73.87 3.17 -7.81
C ILE A 587 -74.37 2.56 -6.51
N GLU A 588 -73.55 1.71 -5.90
CA GLU A 588 -73.87 1.03 -4.66
C GLU A 588 -73.07 1.60 -3.49
N LEU A 589 -73.77 1.98 -2.42
CA LEU A 589 -73.22 2.53 -1.19
C LEU A 589 -73.47 1.54 -0.05
N THR A 590 -72.40 1.00 0.53
CA THR A 590 -72.47 0.03 1.64
C THR A 590 -71.92 0.64 2.93
N LEU A 591 -72.54 0.31 4.06
CA LEU A 591 -72.05 0.70 5.38
C LEU A 591 -71.62 -0.54 6.16
N VAL A 592 -70.31 -0.84 6.16
CA VAL A 592 -69.76 -1.99 6.87
C VAL A 592 -69.28 -1.55 8.26
N ARG A 593 -69.80 -2.17 9.31
CA ARG A 593 -69.33 -1.95 10.68
C ARG A 593 -68.06 -2.78 10.93
N SER A 594 -66.92 -2.11 11.14
CA SER A 594 -65.65 -2.74 11.49
C SER A 594 -65.22 -2.27 12.89
N GLY A 595 -65.43 -3.12 13.89
CA GLY A 595 -65.21 -2.78 15.29
C GLY A 595 -66.08 -1.60 15.76
N ARG A 596 -65.45 -0.55 16.32
CA ARG A 596 -66.13 0.68 16.78
C ARG A 596 -66.39 1.71 15.67
N LYS A 597 -65.97 1.47 14.42
CA LYS A 597 -66.10 2.44 13.32
C LYS A 597 -66.93 1.87 12.17
N GLY A 598 -67.93 2.62 11.73
CA GLY A 598 -68.61 2.36 10.46
C GLY A 598 -67.76 2.88 9.31
N VAL A 599 -67.45 2.03 8.34
CA VAL A 599 -66.74 2.41 7.10
C VAL A 599 -67.75 2.40 5.97
N ARG A 600 -67.94 3.56 5.32
CA ARG A 600 -68.77 3.67 4.12
C ARG A 600 -67.92 3.36 2.91
N ASN A 601 -68.43 2.52 2.03
CA ASN A 601 -67.80 2.18 0.76
C ASN A 601 -68.75 2.49 -0.40
N LEU A 602 -68.17 2.90 -1.52
CA LEU A 602 -68.87 3.16 -2.76
C LEU A 602 -68.29 2.25 -3.84
N SER A 603 -69.16 1.64 -4.62
CA SER A 603 -68.81 0.82 -5.78
C SER A 603 -69.70 1.23 -6.96
N VAL A 604 -69.10 1.47 -8.12
CA VAL A 604 -69.86 1.66 -9.36
C VAL A 604 -70.13 0.26 -9.91
N LEU A 605 -71.40 -0.16 -9.96
CA LEU A 605 -71.77 -1.49 -10.45
C LEU A 605 -72.00 -1.51 -11.96
N LYS A 606 -72.54 -0.41 -12.48
CA LYS A 606 -72.92 -0.26 -13.89
C LYS A 606 -72.79 1.20 -14.30
N MET A 607 -72.21 1.46 -15.45
CA MET A 607 -72.37 2.71 -16.20
C MET A 607 -72.35 2.39 -17.69
N GLU A 608 -73.49 2.55 -18.35
CA GLU A 608 -73.60 2.36 -19.79
C GLU A 608 -72.62 3.27 -20.55
N ARG A 609 -72.06 2.76 -21.65
CA ARG A 609 -71.11 3.47 -22.54
C ARG A 609 -69.76 3.84 -21.90
N ARG A 610 -69.42 3.30 -20.72
CA ARG A 610 -68.15 3.57 -20.01
C ARG A 610 -67.45 2.27 -19.60
N ARG A 611 -66.11 2.34 -19.48
CA ARG A 611 -65.36 1.37 -18.67
C ARG A 611 -65.29 1.92 -17.25
N ILE A 612 -65.84 1.18 -16.30
CA ILE A 612 -65.85 1.54 -14.88
C ILE A 612 -64.66 0.91 -14.14
N ALA A 613 -64.24 1.54 -13.05
CA ALA A 613 -63.31 0.90 -12.11
C ALA A 613 -64.03 -0.24 -11.37
N SER A 614 -63.39 -1.40 -11.27
CA SER A 614 -63.90 -2.55 -10.49
C SER A 614 -63.73 -2.38 -8.98
N ASP A 615 -63.03 -1.33 -8.56
CA ASP A 615 -62.58 -1.17 -7.18
C ASP A 615 -63.69 -0.57 -6.31
N THR A 616 -63.80 -1.09 -5.09
CA THR A 616 -64.64 -0.52 -4.04
C THR A 616 -63.80 0.46 -3.22
N VAL A 617 -64.25 1.71 -3.11
CA VAL A 617 -63.48 2.78 -2.45
C VAL A 617 -64.19 3.23 -1.18
N SER A 618 -63.42 3.36 -0.10
CA SER A 618 -63.94 3.91 1.15
C SER A 618 -64.05 5.44 1.09
N PHE A 619 -65.15 5.99 1.59
CA PHE A 619 -65.38 7.43 1.64
C PHE A 619 -65.89 7.89 3.01
N GLU A 620 -65.77 9.18 3.26
CA GLU A 620 -66.32 9.88 4.42
C GLU A 620 -67.20 11.04 3.96
N ILE A 621 -68.20 11.39 4.76
CA ILE A 621 -69.05 12.56 4.51
C ILE A 621 -68.46 13.70 5.33
N ALA A 622 -67.91 14.71 4.65
CA ALA A 622 -67.28 15.87 5.28
C ALA A 622 -68.20 17.09 5.18
N ARG A 623 -68.48 17.73 6.33
CA ARG A 623 -69.21 19.01 6.36
C ARG A 623 -68.49 20.05 5.50
N GLY A 624 -69.24 20.77 4.68
CA GLY A 624 -68.71 21.75 3.72
C GLY A 624 -68.03 21.18 2.47
N ARG A 625 -67.91 19.85 2.30
CA ARG A 625 -67.21 19.23 1.15
C ARG A 625 -67.93 18.06 0.48
N GLY A 626 -69.02 17.55 1.04
CA GLY A 626 -69.73 16.39 0.47
C GLY A 626 -68.99 15.08 0.70
N LEU A 627 -68.97 14.21 -0.31
CA LEU A 627 -68.26 12.93 -0.27
C LEU A 627 -66.75 13.11 -0.49
N VAL A 628 -65.96 12.56 0.42
CA VAL A 628 -64.49 12.58 0.35
C VAL A 628 -63.94 11.16 0.37
N PHE A 629 -63.23 10.77 -0.69
CA PHE A 629 -62.71 9.43 -0.90
C PHE A 629 -61.32 9.27 -0.27
N ARG A 630 -61.06 8.09 0.31
CA ARG A 630 -59.73 7.71 0.83
C ARG A 630 -58.97 6.94 -0.22
N VAL A 631 -57.94 7.55 -0.77
CA VAL A 631 -57.13 6.99 -1.87
C VAL A 631 -55.65 6.88 -1.48
N SER A 632 -54.94 5.92 -2.10
CA SER A 632 -53.48 5.76 -1.97
C SER A 632 -52.75 6.75 -2.87
N ARG A 633 -51.75 7.46 -2.32
CA ARG A 633 -50.93 8.45 -3.05
C ARG A 633 -50.03 7.77 -4.07
N PHE A 634 -49.49 6.59 -3.76
CA PHE A 634 -48.66 5.81 -4.68
C PHE A 634 -49.47 5.10 -5.77
N GLY A 635 -50.73 4.75 -5.51
CA GLY A 635 -51.65 4.20 -6.52
C GLY A 635 -51.91 5.17 -7.68
N ILE A 636 -52.16 6.44 -7.37
CA ILE A 636 -52.40 7.50 -8.36
C ILE A 636 -51.14 7.78 -9.20
N LEU A 637 -49.96 7.78 -8.57
CA LEU A 637 -48.68 8.01 -9.26
C LEU A 637 -48.34 6.87 -10.22
N ARG A 638 -48.62 5.62 -9.82
CA ARG A 638 -48.40 4.43 -10.66
C ARG A 638 -49.29 4.43 -11.90
N GLY A 639 -50.56 4.85 -11.77
CA GLY A 639 -51.47 5.03 -12.90
C GLY A 639 -50.99 6.06 -13.92
N LYS A 640 -50.48 7.22 -13.46
CA LYS A 640 -49.87 8.24 -14.32
C LYS A 640 -48.56 7.80 -14.99
N LEU A 641 -47.74 7.00 -14.30
CA LEU A 641 -46.49 6.50 -14.87
C LEU A 641 -46.72 5.42 -15.94
N LEU A 642 -47.77 4.61 -15.79
CA LEU A 642 -48.16 3.60 -16.77
C LEU A 642 -48.77 4.20 -18.05
N SER A 643 -49.49 5.33 -17.95
CA SER A 643 -50.03 6.02 -19.14
C SER A 643 -48.97 6.75 -19.96
N LEU A 644 -47.80 7.05 -19.38
CA LEU A 644 -46.64 7.63 -20.07
C LEU A 644 -45.81 6.59 -20.86
N LYS A 645 -45.99 5.29 -20.64
CA LYS A 645 -45.21 4.22 -21.29
C LYS A 645 -45.88 3.58 -22.52
N LEU A 646 -46.99 4.11 -23.01
CA LEU A 646 -47.67 3.62 -24.22
C LEU A 646 -47.69 4.67 -25.32
N LYS A 647 -46.52 4.88 -25.96
CA LYS A 647 -46.41 5.34 -27.35
C LYS A 647 -45.39 4.43 -28.05
N PRO A 648 -45.78 3.61 -29.04
CA PRO A 648 -44.82 2.83 -29.83
C PRO A 648 -44.00 3.77 -30.72
N GLY A 649 -42.68 3.60 -30.70
CA GLY A 649 -41.75 4.35 -31.56
C GLY A 649 -41.79 3.87 -33.02
N GLN A 650 -41.76 4.83 -33.95
CA GLN A 650 -41.41 4.61 -35.36
C GLN A 650 -39.91 4.28 -35.50
N PRO A 651 -39.50 3.48 -36.51
CA PRO A 651 -38.11 3.15 -36.74
C PRO A 651 -37.36 4.33 -37.37
N SER A 652 -36.22 4.74 -36.79
CA SER A 652 -35.34 5.77 -37.34
C SER A 652 -34.30 5.16 -38.28
N GLU A 653 -34.14 5.78 -39.45
CA GLU A 653 -33.10 5.56 -40.45
C GLU A 653 -31.69 5.60 -39.83
N LYS A 654 -30.85 4.64 -40.21
CA LYS A 654 -29.40 4.68 -39.92
C LYS A 654 -28.69 5.48 -41.00
N HIS A 655 -28.17 6.65 -40.63
CA HIS A 655 -27.08 7.31 -41.35
C HIS A 655 -25.74 6.70 -40.97
N ALA A 656 -24.89 6.56 -42.00
CA ALA A 656 -23.59 5.92 -41.99
C ALA A 656 -22.52 6.69 -41.20
N PRO A 657 -21.46 6.02 -40.70
CA PRO A 657 -20.18 6.64 -40.47
C PRO A 657 -19.23 6.45 -41.66
N SER A 658 -18.53 7.53 -41.96
CA SER A 658 -17.50 7.76 -42.97
C SER A 658 -16.28 6.84 -42.84
N ALA A 659 -15.68 6.60 -44.01
CA ALA A 659 -14.58 5.70 -44.31
C ALA A 659 -13.23 6.06 -43.65
N VAL A 660 -12.49 5.03 -43.26
CA VAL A 660 -11.02 5.01 -43.29
C VAL A 660 -10.59 3.67 -43.89
N THR A 661 -9.86 3.76 -45.00
CA THR A 661 -9.32 2.65 -45.80
C THR A 661 -8.19 1.92 -45.07
N PRO A 662 -8.03 0.61 -45.27
CA PRO A 662 -6.71 0.12 -45.65
C PRO A 662 -6.72 -0.85 -46.85
N ALA A 663 -5.54 -0.96 -47.43
CA ALA A 663 -5.21 -1.55 -48.72
C ALA A 663 -5.41 -3.08 -48.81
N LYS A 664 -5.67 -3.54 -50.04
CA LYS A 664 -5.61 -4.96 -50.46
C LYS A 664 -4.16 -5.40 -50.64
N ALA A 665 -3.85 -6.66 -50.30
CA ALA A 665 -3.17 -7.61 -51.19
C ALA A 665 -3.13 -9.04 -50.58
N GLU A 666 -3.56 -10.01 -51.41
CA GLU A 666 -3.07 -11.41 -51.50
C GLU A 666 -3.35 -12.35 -50.31
N GLY A 667 -3.97 -13.51 -50.44
CA GLY A 667 -4.02 -14.46 -51.55
C GLY A 667 -3.33 -15.76 -51.11
N LYS A 668 -4.08 -16.75 -50.59
CA LYS A 668 -3.76 -18.18 -50.76
C LYS A 668 -4.87 -19.11 -50.25
N HIS A 669 -5.35 -19.91 -51.18
CA HIS A 669 -6.12 -21.15 -51.02
C HIS A 669 -5.23 -22.29 -50.46
N VAL A 670 -5.88 -23.30 -49.87
CA VAL A 670 -5.61 -24.78 -49.86
C VAL A 670 -6.19 -25.30 -48.53
N ASP A 671 -7.38 -25.88 -48.52
CA ASP A 671 -7.80 -27.25 -48.89
C ASP A 671 -7.59 -28.36 -47.84
N GLU A 672 -8.69 -29.09 -47.68
CA GLU A 672 -8.85 -30.52 -47.39
C GLU A 672 -8.84 -31.13 -45.98
N LYS A 673 -9.97 -31.85 -45.74
CA LYS A 673 -10.17 -33.16 -45.07
C LYS A 673 -10.02 -33.19 -43.55
N GLY A 674 -10.88 -33.84 -42.78
CA GLY A 674 -11.94 -34.82 -43.07
C GLY A 674 -11.98 -35.86 -41.93
N LYS A 675 -13.18 -36.46 -41.72
CA LYS A 675 -13.53 -37.61 -40.86
C LYS A 675 -13.68 -37.37 -39.35
N GLU A 676 -14.86 -37.56 -38.74
CA GLU A 676 -15.75 -38.74 -38.59
C GLU A 676 -15.34 -39.77 -37.52
N GLY A 677 -16.34 -40.17 -36.72
CA GLY A 677 -16.37 -41.25 -35.73
C GLY A 677 -16.75 -40.71 -34.35
N LYS A 678 -17.99 -40.77 -33.80
CA LYS A 678 -18.91 -41.92 -33.58
C LYS A 678 -18.14 -43.15 -33.08
N ALA A 679 -18.51 -43.86 -32.02
CA ALA A 679 -19.64 -43.85 -31.10
C ALA A 679 -19.25 -44.79 -29.94
N SER A 680 -20.09 -44.84 -28.90
CA SER A 680 -20.62 -46.04 -28.24
C SER A 680 -20.62 -45.97 -26.71
N GLU A 681 -21.86 -45.90 -26.23
CA GLU A 681 -22.38 -46.34 -24.94
C GLU A 681 -21.74 -47.65 -24.41
N VAL A 682 -21.81 -47.87 -23.09
CA VAL A 682 -22.78 -48.79 -22.46
C VAL A 682 -22.53 -48.87 -20.94
N SER A 683 -23.58 -48.51 -20.19
CA SER A 683 -24.15 -49.19 -19.01
C SER A 683 -23.23 -49.77 -17.91
N SER A 684 -23.45 -49.38 -16.65
CA SER A 684 -24.45 -50.08 -15.82
C SER A 684 -24.46 -49.66 -14.34
N LYS A 685 -25.71 -49.56 -13.83
CA LYS A 685 -26.22 -49.96 -12.50
C LYS A 685 -25.61 -49.39 -11.20
N GLY A 686 -26.51 -48.82 -10.39
CA GLY A 686 -26.37 -48.78 -8.93
C GLY A 686 -27.46 -47.94 -8.26
N ALA A 687 -28.54 -48.59 -7.83
CA ALA A 687 -29.71 -48.01 -7.16
C ALA A 687 -29.43 -47.56 -5.71
N GLY A 688 -30.25 -46.65 -5.16
CA GLY A 688 -30.27 -46.40 -3.70
C GLY A 688 -31.01 -45.16 -3.19
N THR A 689 -32.33 -45.17 -3.23
CA THR A 689 -33.29 -44.82 -2.15
C THR A 689 -33.08 -43.59 -1.23
N ARG A 690 -33.89 -42.55 -1.46
CA ARG A 690 -34.90 -41.87 -0.59
C ARG A 690 -34.58 -41.29 0.82
N GLN A 691 -35.25 -40.14 1.05
CA GLN A 691 -35.56 -39.38 2.30
C GLN A 691 -34.46 -38.39 2.74
N ARG A 692 -34.76 -37.12 3.07
CA ARG A 692 -35.98 -36.49 3.56
C ARG A 692 -36.02 -35.01 3.19
#